data_AF-A0A940A3P9-F1
#
_entry.id   AF-A0A940A3P9-F1
#
_cell.length_a   1.000
_cell.length_b   1.000
_cell.length_c   1.000
_cell.angle_alpha   90.00
_cell.angle_beta   90.00
_cell.angle_gamma   90.00
#
_symmetry.space_group_name_H-M   'P 1'
#
loop_
_entity.id
_entity.type
_entity.pdbx_description
1 polymer ?
#
loop_
_entity_poly.entity_id
_entity_poly.type
_entity_poly.pdbx_seq_one_letter_code
_entity_poly.pdbx_strand_id
1 'polypeptide(L)'
;MSYRKILSFLISTVLVLSTFFTVSLADGTEDGKTCTTESGITMTLPAECSAILWPGIDDDDPFLAETGLDKDKIVQMYEQGGTEIQCSRSIEGNENSWIFFIVFEIDTPSDLNGGFADMIRAMSPDSFQNTEMFGYGMEDTAGIPFYKINYQVSGETALRLNQYSLITGSGKMHQFNFILMSIPESNKTSFTDEEIKLLDETTASIMGSIKLSDELASDVKKPDGAEPFEIVNGDQSGSSEDKPAADQKNTSPAKTATMTFFKEFTSLNIPIYVVLIALALLLLLGCKPSKLHEWQEEPLSHDNTKKIQGFAAVAIIVHHLSQELAEQADAIGFFEDLGVLFVGIFFFFSGYGLYTRLKTKENYLKGFLKRRLTTVLVPFYICILVFTVAAFIRGKILTPLQLLGVLSGWSLINSHMWYIIEIAILYLAFFLIYRLIKNRTVATAVMGIFVAAMTAGSLMLCHGKDMSCSYWFQGEWWYNSTFLFVIGIIVAKHANGLRKIARKAYAVLLPVSAALTVVLGIQTRYMLKTYSYWSEIPGKDPAYLDKIRCLSVQLPWIIVFVCFVLLLMMKIRFTNPVLKVLGSISLELYLIHNLILTGLHDGSIFNVKSPGMYIILTIMISIGLAYILHGTDKYLIALITGKKKKPADPALKISSHIHSIDLMRIVMAFFVVAIHMPFDGKAGNVFITYGKTAVPFFLVVCGYLLYREDNKEMMKRLIKQTKRILIFFIASNIFYMVFHAIYLRVTEHSFKGMAACFKPKALLDFLLYNFSPFSEHLWYLGSLLYALLIMLLLTKLKVMKYAMFAAPLLVAGYVVLSHLGVGEGYQLRNAILVGLGYTMMGMIIRRFEKKILDHKATAPILWIVFIICCVTAILELNHYRQGVAVPFVSCEILVYVIALLCLKYPDFGKGTLAEWLGRECSLTVYIMHIAVMYLFMMTGNDRFFGKYGAITVFVTTTVIAALYKNIKNAVIDRKGQTDT
;
A
#
# COMPACT_ATOMS: atom_id res chain seq x y z
N MET A 1 -11.16 -24.85 -14.47
CA MET A 1 -9.85 -24.87 -15.16
C MET A 1 -9.00 -23.76 -14.55
N SER A 2 -7.99 -24.04 -13.72
CA SER A 2 -6.67 -24.68 -13.95
C SER A 2 -5.48 -23.71 -13.72
N TYR A 3 -5.68 -22.57 -13.04
CA TYR A 3 -4.60 -21.62 -12.74
C TYR A 3 -3.65 -22.04 -11.62
N ARG A 4 -4.07 -22.97 -10.73
CA ARG A 4 -3.18 -23.59 -9.72
C ARG A 4 -2.15 -24.53 -10.36
N LYS A 5 -2.47 -25.12 -11.52
CA LYS A 5 -1.62 -26.08 -12.24
C LYS A 5 -0.44 -25.36 -12.93
N ILE A 6 -0.76 -24.29 -13.65
CA ILE A 6 0.20 -23.44 -14.37
C ILE A 6 1.10 -22.69 -13.38
N LEU A 7 0.58 -22.25 -12.24
CA LEU A 7 1.35 -21.49 -11.26
C LEU A 7 2.29 -22.37 -10.43
N SER A 8 1.95 -23.63 -10.14
CA SER A 8 2.89 -24.57 -9.51
C SER A 8 4.00 -25.02 -10.46
N PHE A 9 3.72 -25.13 -11.76
CA PHE A 9 4.73 -25.38 -12.79
C PHE A 9 5.69 -24.19 -12.94
N LEU A 10 5.18 -22.95 -12.97
CA LEU A 10 6.00 -21.74 -12.95
C LEU A 10 6.86 -21.64 -11.67
N ILE A 11 6.33 -22.05 -10.52
CA ILE A 11 7.05 -22.04 -9.23
C ILE A 11 8.21 -23.05 -9.23
N SER A 12 8.11 -24.17 -9.96
CA SER A 12 9.21 -25.14 -10.11
C SER A 12 10.29 -24.66 -11.09
N THR A 13 9.89 -23.99 -12.19
CA THR A 13 10.84 -23.31 -13.10
C THR A 13 11.57 -22.18 -12.37
N VAL A 14 10.89 -21.48 -11.46
CA VAL A 14 11.44 -20.44 -10.57
C VAL A 14 12.38 -21.00 -9.49
N LEU A 15 12.33 -22.30 -9.18
CA LEU A 15 13.21 -22.94 -8.19
C LEU A 15 14.52 -23.48 -8.80
N VAL A 16 14.57 -23.70 -10.11
CA VAL A 16 15.78 -24.16 -10.82
C VAL A 16 16.61 -22.99 -11.36
N LEU A 17 16.01 -21.81 -11.50
CA LEU A 17 16.67 -20.59 -11.99
C LEU A 17 17.32 -19.73 -10.89
N SER A 18 17.44 -20.24 -9.67
CA SER A 18 17.92 -19.48 -8.52
C SER A 18 19.19 -20.05 -7.89
N THR A 19 20.31 -20.10 -8.64
CA THR A 19 21.67 -19.98 -8.09
C THR A 19 22.76 -19.71 -9.16
N PHE A 20 23.25 -18.46 -9.16
CA PHE A 20 24.65 -17.97 -9.34
C PHE A 20 25.44 -17.93 -10.69
N PHE A 21 25.67 -16.68 -11.16
CA PHE A 21 26.90 -15.97 -11.63
C PHE A 21 27.84 -16.47 -12.76
N THR A 22 27.99 -15.61 -13.80
CA THR A 22 29.11 -15.38 -14.78
C THR A 22 29.64 -16.60 -15.56
N VAL A 23 29.89 -16.62 -16.88
CA VAL A 23 30.90 -15.85 -17.66
C VAL A 23 30.62 -15.96 -19.20
N SER A 24 31.62 -16.17 -20.08
CA SER A 24 31.86 -15.66 -21.45
C SER A 24 31.76 -16.72 -22.57
N LEU A 25 31.74 -16.20 -23.80
CA LEU A 25 31.52 -16.86 -25.10
C LEU A 25 32.69 -17.75 -25.57
N ALA A 26 32.38 -18.85 -26.26
CA ALA A 26 33.28 -19.58 -27.15
C ALA A 26 32.62 -19.86 -28.52
N ASP A 27 33.37 -19.54 -29.60
CA ASP A 27 32.99 -19.64 -31.02
C ASP A 27 32.97 -21.09 -31.54
N GLY A 28 32.15 -21.36 -32.58
CA GLY A 28 31.69 -22.70 -32.99
C GLY A 28 32.51 -23.49 -34.04
N THR A 29 31.88 -24.50 -34.65
CA THR A 29 32.08 -25.04 -36.03
C THR A 29 31.11 -26.23 -36.32
N GLU A 30 31.08 -26.72 -37.56
CA GLU A 30 29.93 -27.18 -38.36
C GLU A 30 29.63 -28.71 -38.43
N ASP A 31 30.16 -29.58 -37.57
CA ASP A 31 29.87 -31.03 -37.58
C ASP A 31 29.55 -31.56 -36.17
N GLY A 32 28.29 -31.45 -35.76
CA GLY A 32 27.93 -31.56 -34.34
C GLY A 32 28.53 -30.40 -33.54
N LYS A 33 27.77 -29.83 -32.62
CA LYS A 33 28.29 -28.69 -31.85
C LYS A 33 29.17 -29.23 -30.74
N THR A 34 30.47 -29.33 -30.99
CA THR A 34 31.45 -29.48 -29.90
C THR A 34 31.44 -28.21 -29.07
N CYS A 35 31.10 -28.34 -27.79
CA CYS A 35 31.03 -27.25 -26.84
C CYS A 35 32.09 -27.48 -25.77
N THR A 36 32.85 -26.43 -25.46
CA THR A 36 33.82 -26.44 -24.37
C THR A 36 33.39 -25.41 -23.33
N THR A 37 33.21 -25.86 -22.09
CA THR A 37 32.90 -24.99 -20.95
C THR A 37 34.13 -24.19 -20.53
N GLU A 38 33.94 -23.10 -19.77
CA GLU A 38 35.07 -22.34 -19.24
C GLU A 38 35.89 -23.12 -18.21
N SER A 39 35.24 -24.04 -17.49
CA SER A 39 35.89 -24.98 -16.58
C SER A 39 36.74 -26.05 -17.29
N GLY A 40 36.74 -26.11 -18.63
CA GLY A 40 37.58 -27.03 -19.41
C GLY A 40 36.93 -28.37 -19.71
N ILE A 41 35.59 -28.45 -19.73
CA ILE A 41 34.82 -29.64 -20.09
C ILE A 41 34.42 -29.53 -21.56
N THR A 42 34.88 -30.46 -22.40
CA THR A 42 34.51 -30.52 -23.81
C THR A 42 33.53 -31.66 -24.05
N MET A 43 32.45 -31.40 -24.77
CA MET A 43 31.44 -32.40 -25.13
C MET A 43 30.88 -32.15 -26.54
N THR A 44 30.29 -33.17 -27.16
CA THR A 44 29.66 -33.07 -28.48
C THR A 44 28.15 -33.24 -28.36
N LEU A 45 27.40 -32.21 -28.79
CA LEU A 45 25.94 -32.27 -28.82
C LEU A 45 25.47 -32.97 -30.10
N PRO A 46 24.44 -33.86 -30.03
CA PRO A 46 23.78 -34.44 -31.21
C PRO A 46 23.30 -33.37 -32.19
N ALA A 47 23.27 -33.69 -33.49
CA ALA A 47 22.86 -32.76 -34.53
C ALA A 47 21.40 -32.29 -34.38
N GLU A 48 20.57 -33.12 -33.77
CA GLU A 48 19.14 -32.87 -33.48
C GLU A 48 18.93 -31.98 -32.25
N CYS A 49 19.99 -31.71 -31.46
CA CYS A 49 19.93 -30.75 -30.38
C CYS A 49 20.05 -29.33 -30.94
N SER A 50 18.99 -28.55 -30.83
CA SER A 50 19.07 -27.10 -31.00
C SER A 50 19.86 -26.52 -29.82
N ALA A 51 21.14 -26.24 -30.05
CA ALA A 51 21.95 -25.53 -29.07
C ALA A 51 21.40 -24.12 -28.86
N ILE A 52 21.08 -23.78 -27.62
CA ILE A 52 20.84 -22.41 -27.16
C ILE A 52 22.21 -21.88 -26.73
N LEU A 53 23.11 -21.74 -27.69
CA LEU A 53 24.24 -20.83 -27.54
C LEU A 53 23.69 -19.48 -27.94
N TRP A 54 23.66 -18.53 -27.00
CA TRP A 54 23.04 -17.23 -27.18
C TRP A 54 23.71 -16.44 -28.33
N PRO A 55 23.01 -16.27 -29.46
CA PRO A 55 22.77 -14.90 -29.90
C PRO A 55 21.32 -14.75 -30.35
N GLY A 56 20.45 -14.41 -29.40
CA GLY A 56 19.11 -13.91 -29.71
C GLY A 56 18.09 -14.98 -30.04
N ILE A 57 17.19 -15.22 -29.08
CA ILE A 57 15.85 -15.75 -29.38
C ILE A 57 15.18 -14.77 -30.35
N ASP A 58 14.77 -15.24 -31.53
CA ASP A 58 14.05 -14.41 -32.49
C ASP A 58 12.66 -14.07 -31.95
N ASP A 59 12.08 -12.93 -32.33
CA ASP A 59 10.77 -12.51 -31.81
C ASP A 59 9.64 -13.51 -32.16
N ASP A 60 9.89 -14.35 -33.16
CA ASP A 60 8.97 -15.36 -33.68
C ASP A 60 9.27 -16.79 -33.17
N ASP A 61 10.05 -16.94 -32.09
CA ASP A 61 10.37 -18.26 -31.53
C ASP A 61 9.09 -18.99 -31.05
N PRO A 62 8.79 -20.19 -31.57
CA PRO A 62 7.57 -20.94 -31.24
C PRO A 62 7.37 -21.14 -29.74
N PHE A 63 8.45 -21.25 -28.98
CA PHE A 63 8.41 -21.40 -27.53
C PHE A 63 7.85 -20.16 -26.83
N LEU A 64 8.20 -18.94 -27.30
CA LEU A 64 7.66 -17.69 -26.74
C LEU A 64 6.16 -17.54 -27.06
N ALA A 65 5.76 -17.96 -28.27
CA ALA A 65 4.36 -17.92 -28.71
C ALA A 65 3.46 -18.92 -27.96
N GLU A 66 3.95 -20.13 -27.68
CA GLU A 66 3.19 -21.14 -26.92
C GLU A 66 3.14 -20.87 -25.41
N THR A 67 4.21 -20.31 -24.84
CA THR A 67 4.31 -20.11 -23.39
C THR A 67 3.85 -18.73 -22.92
N GLY A 68 3.80 -17.73 -23.82
CA GLY A 68 3.43 -16.34 -23.51
C GLY A 68 4.42 -15.62 -22.61
N LEU A 69 5.67 -16.09 -22.55
CA LEU A 69 6.73 -15.54 -21.71
C LEU A 69 7.38 -14.29 -22.33
N ASP A 70 7.81 -13.37 -21.48
CA ASP A 70 8.42 -12.10 -21.87
C ASP A 70 9.91 -12.30 -22.21
N LYS A 71 10.27 -12.05 -23.47
CA LYS A 71 11.64 -12.16 -24.00
C LYS A 71 12.64 -11.34 -23.20
N ASP A 72 12.33 -10.10 -22.84
CA ASP A 72 13.27 -9.21 -22.15
C ASP A 72 13.55 -9.69 -20.72
N LYS A 73 12.57 -10.33 -20.06
CA LYS A 73 12.81 -11.02 -18.78
C LYS A 73 13.72 -12.23 -18.96
N ILE A 74 13.50 -13.02 -20.01
CA ILE A 74 14.33 -14.19 -20.31
C ILE A 74 15.78 -13.75 -20.62
N VAL A 75 15.96 -12.71 -21.45
CA VAL A 75 17.27 -12.08 -21.75
C VAL A 75 17.96 -11.63 -20.46
N GLN A 76 17.25 -10.91 -19.60
CA GLN A 76 17.78 -10.36 -18.36
C GLN A 76 18.10 -11.45 -17.30
N MET A 77 17.50 -12.63 -17.41
CA MET A 77 17.76 -13.80 -16.58
C MET A 77 19.03 -14.55 -17.00
N TYR A 78 19.36 -14.59 -18.29
CA TYR A 78 20.57 -15.23 -18.83
C TYR A 78 21.86 -14.47 -18.50
N GLU A 79 21.83 -13.13 -18.47
CA GLU A 79 23.00 -12.29 -18.14
C GLU A 79 23.51 -12.46 -16.68
N GLN A 80 22.83 -13.24 -15.83
CA GLN A 80 23.05 -13.26 -14.38
C GLN A 80 23.55 -14.61 -13.77
N GLY A 81 23.65 -15.73 -14.52
CA GLY A 81 23.51 -17.09 -13.95
C GLY A 81 24.54 -18.21 -14.19
N GLY A 82 25.75 -17.98 -14.74
CA GLY A 82 26.82 -19.01 -14.72
C GLY A 82 26.56 -20.34 -15.43
N THR A 83 25.59 -20.37 -16.35
CA THR A 83 25.28 -21.53 -17.17
C THR A 83 26.39 -21.72 -18.20
N GLU A 84 27.02 -22.89 -18.21
CA GLU A 84 28.12 -23.15 -19.15
C GLU A 84 27.57 -23.62 -20.51
N ILE A 85 26.54 -24.47 -20.53
CA ILE A 85 25.91 -25.01 -21.75
C ILE A 85 24.41 -25.22 -21.53
N GLN A 86 23.59 -24.87 -22.52
CA GLN A 86 22.17 -25.24 -22.60
C GLN A 86 21.76 -25.64 -24.03
N CYS A 87 21.02 -26.74 -24.16
CA CYS A 87 20.37 -27.10 -25.41
C CYS A 87 19.01 -27.78 -25.18
N SER A 88 18.20 -27.81 -26.22
CA SER A 88 16.93 -28.54 -26.23
C SER A 88 16.84 -29.43 -27.46
N ARG A 89 15.96 -30.43 -27.38
CA ARG A 89 15.59 -31.31 -28.48
C ARG A 89 14.08 -31.53 -28.43
N SER A 90 13.39 -31.26 -29.53
CA SER A 90 11.98 -31.62 -29.69
C SER A 90 11.85 -33.12 -29.93
N ILE A 91 10.72 -33.70 -29.52
CA ILE A 91 10.43 -35.11 -29.76
C ILE A 91 9.58 -35.21 -31.02
N GLU A 92 10.13 -35.86 -32.05
CA GLU A 92 9.48 -35.99 -33.34
C GLU A 92 8.16 -36.76 -33.19
N GLY A 93 7.04 -36.15 -33.58
CA GLY A 93 5.70 -36.72 -33.42
C GLY A 93 5.00 -36.45 -32.08
N ASN A 94 5.63 -35.72 -31.14
CA ASN A 94 4.97 -35.27 -29.90
C ASN A 94 5.34 -33.81 -29.55
N GLU A 95 4.49 -32.87 -29.96
CA GLU A 95 4.67 -31.43 -29.75
C GLU A 95 4.55 -31.01 -28.28
N ASN A 96 4.00 -31.87 -27.41
CA ASN A 96 3.80 -31.57 -25.99
C ASN A 96 4.94 -32.05 -25.07
N SER A 97 6.01 -32.62 -25.65
CA SER A 97 7.15 -33.17 -24.91
C SER A 97 8.49 -32.63 -25.42
N TRP A 98 9.38 -32.28 -24.50
CA TRP A 98 10.69 -31.70 -24.80
C TRP A 98 11.79 -32.31 -23.94
N ILE A 99 12.98 -32.43 -24.51
CA ILE A 99 14.21 -32.78 -23.79
C ILE A 99 15.07 -31.53 -23.66
N PHE A 100 15.53 -31.23 -22.45
CA PHE A 100 16.47 -30.15 -22.15
C PHE A 100 17.76 -30.72 -21.57
N PHE A 101 18.89 -30.11 -21.93
CA PHE A 101 20.19 -30.38 -21.34
C PHE A 101 20.82 -29.09 -20.83
N ILE A 102 21.30 -29.10 -19.59
CA ILE A 102 21.88 -27.92 -18.92
C ILE A 102 23.11 -28.33 -18.11
N VAL A 103 24.20 -27.54 -18.22
CA VAL A 103 25.44 -27.70 -17.44
C VAL A 103 25.67 -26.49 -16.54
N PHE A 104 25.90 -26.74 -15.25
CA PHE A 104 26.20 -25.73 -14.22
C PHE A 104 27.54 -26.01 -13.53
N GLU A 105 28.25 -24.96 -13.13
CA GLU A 105 29.29 -25.02 -12.10
C GLU A 105 28.76 -24.37 -10.80
N ILE A 106 28.81 -25.09 -9.68
CA ILE A 106 28.44 -24.56 -8.36
C ILE A 106 29.47 -24.92 -7.28
N ASP A 107 29.46 -24.22 -6.15
CA ASP A 107 30.35 -24.53 -5.02
C ASP A 107 29.92 -25.83 -4.32
N THR A 108 30.90 -26.68 -3.97
CA THR A 108 30.66 -27.95 -3.27
C THR A 108 30.22 -27.68 -1.83
N PRO A 109 29.12 -28.29 -1.34
CA PRO A 109 28.65 -28.13 0.04
C PRO A 109 29.67 -28.57 1.10
N SER A 110 29.60 -27.95 2.28
CA SER A 110 30.62 -28.08 3.34
C SER A 110 30.57 -29.35 4.19
N ASP A 111 29.56 -30.22 4.04
CA ASP A 111 29.44 -31.48 4.80
C ASP A 111 29.00 -32.64 3.89
N LEU A 112 29.96 -33.48 3.49
CA LEU A 112 29.76 -34.66 2.64
C LEU A 112 29.52 -35.96 3.44
N ASN A 113 29.56 -35.90 4.78
CA ASN A 113 29.56 -37.10 5.64
C ASN A 113 28.19 -37.78 5.77
N GLY A 114 27.10 -37.14 5.34
CA GLY A 114 25.73 -37.67 5.41
C GLY A 114 25.33 -38.59 4.26
N GLY A 115 26.23 -38.85 3.30
CA GLY A 115 25.88 -39.53 2.05
C GLY A 115 25.32 -38.55 1.01
N PHE A 116 25.78 -38.68 -0.24
CA PHE A 116 25.47 -37.71 -1.31
C PHE A 116 23.97 -37.65 -1.66
N ALA A 117 23.24 -38.76 -1.51
CA ALA A 117 21.78 -38.78 -1.74
C ALA A 117 21.04 -37.86 -0.77
N ASP A 118 21.43 -37.81 0.50
CA ASP A 118 20.83 -36.94 1.51
C ASP A 118 21.25 -35.48 1.31
N MET A 119 22.45 -35.26 0.81
CA MET A 119 22.97 -33.94 0.42
C MET A 119 22.13 -33.32 -0.73
N ILE A 120 21.80 -34.08 -1.78
CA ILE A 120 20.97 -33.58 -2.89
C ILE A 120 19.50 -33.45 -2.49
N ARG A 121 18.97 -34.36 -1.66
CA ARG A 121 17.62 -34.19 -1.07
C ARG A 121 17.52 -32.90 -0.25
N ALA A 122 18.57 -32.52 0.47
CA ALA A 122 18.61 -31.29 1.27
C ALA A 122 18.77 -30.01 0.42
N MET A 123 19.37 -30.10 -0.76
CA MET A 123 19.45 -29.00 -1.74
C MET A 123 18.18 -28.87 -2.61
N SER A 124 17.34 -29.90 -2.64
CA SER A 124 16.08 -29.87 -3.37
C SER A 124 15.03 -29.04 -2.62
N PRO A 125 14.30 -28.12 -3.30
CA PRO A 125 13.27 -27.30 -2.66
C PRO A 125 12.22 -28.14 -1.92
N ASP A 126 11.62 -27.62 -0.85
CA ASP A 126 10.58 -28.31 -0.04
C ASP A 126 9.41 -28.90 -0.89
N SER A 127 9.19 -28.41 -2.12
CA SER A 127 8.21 -28.93 -3.09
C SER A 127 8.59 -30.25 -3.77
N PHE A 128 9.86 -30.66 -3.70
CA PHE A 128 10.38 -31.93 -4.23
C PHE A 128 10.47 -33.04 -3.17
N GLN A 129 10.05 -32.80 -1.93
CA GLN A 129 10.04 -33.84 -0.88
C GLN A 129 9.05 -35.01 -1.17
N ASN A 130 8.22 -34.91 -2.21
CA ASN A 130 7.33 -35.95 -2.72
C ASN A 130 7.81 -36.62 -4.02
N THR A 131 9.08 -36.45 -4.43
CA THR A 131 9.60 -37.09 -5.66
C THR A 131 10.06 -38.52 -5.45
N GLU A 132 9.73 -39.40 -6.40
CA GLU A 132 10.25 -40.76 -6.46
C GLU A 132 11.64 -40.75 -7.11
N MET A 133 12.69 -40.85 -6.27
CA MET A 133 14.03 -41.19 -6.76
C MET A 133 14.09 -42.68 -7.02
N PHE A 134 14.44 -43.05 -8.26
CA PHE A 134 14.43 -44.45 -8.70
C PHE A 134 15.83 -44.97 -9.08
N GLY A 135 16.88 -44.14 -8.97
CA GLY A 135 18.25 -44.62 -9.08
C GLY A 135 19.26 -43.60 -8.59
N TYR A 136 20.30 -44.05 -7.90
CA TYR A 136 21.39 -43.21 -7.43
C TYR A 136 22.68 -44.01 -7.26
N GLY A 137 23.83 -43.34 -7.30
CA GLY A 137 25.15 -43.91 -7.04
C GLY A 137 26.17 -43.49 -8.09
N MET A 138 27.34 -44.12 -8.10
CA MET A 138 28.43 -43.76 -9.01
C MET A 138 28.33 -44.48 -10.36
N GLU A 139 28.52 -43.73 -11.43
CA GLU A 139 28.66 -44.24 -12.79
C GLU A 139 29.98 -43.75 -13.38
N ASP A 140 30.74 -44.66 -14.00
CA ASP A 140 31.93 -44.32 -14.76
C ASP A 140 31.53 -44.14 -16.22
N THR A 141 31.72 -42.95 -16.76
CA THR A 141 31.44 -42.66 -18.16
C THR A 141 32.68 -42.05 -18.80
N ALA A 142 33.16 -42.66 -19.89
CA ALA A 142 34.38 -42.26 -20.58
C ALA A 142 35.64 -42.21 -19.70
N GLY A 143 35.72 -43.02 -18.62
CA GLY A 143 36.84 -43.03 -17.68
C GLY A 143 36.77 -41.93 -16.61
N ILE A 144 35.63 -41.24 -16.50
CA ILE A 144 35.40 -40.15 -15.56
C ILE A 144 34.35 -40.60 -14.53
N PRO A 145 34.64 -40.52 -13.22
CA PRO A 145 33.71 -40.93 -12.18
C PRO A 145 32.67 -39.84 -11.91
N PHE A 146 31.41 -40.08 -12.32
CA PHE A 146 30.29 -39.20 -12.02
C PHE A 146 29.44 -39.77 -10.88
N TYR A 147 28.90 -38.88 -10.06
CA TYR A 147 27.75 -39.23 -9.24
C TYR A 147 26.47 -39.04 -10.06
N LYS A 148 25.63 -40.06 -10.15
CA LYS A 148 24.39 -40.05 -10.92
C LYS A 148 23.16 -40.15 -10.03
N ILE A 149 22.13 -39.39 -10.37
CA ILE A 149 20.79 -39.53 -9.78
C ILE A 149 19.73 -39.46 -10.87
N ASN A 150 18.73 -40.32 -10.75
CA ASN A 150 17.53 -40.29 -11.56
C ASN A 150 16.29 -40.03 -10.71
N TYR A 151 15.46 -39.08 -11.15
CA TYR A 151 14.23 -38.67 -10.47
C TYR A 151 13.05 -38.59 -11.43
N GLN A 152 11.86 -38.88 -10.94
CA GLN A 152 10.62 -38.65 -11.68
C GLN A 152 9.57 -37.94 -10.81
N VAL A 153 8.86 -36.99 -11.42
CA VAL A 153 7.74 -36.25 -10.82
C VAL A 153 6.50 -36.48 -11.68
N SER A 154 5.50 -37.14 -11.10
CA SER A 154 4.22 -37.42 -11.74
C SER A 154 3.16 -36.46 -11.20
N GLY A 155 2.52 -35.67 -12.08
CA GLY A 155 1.57 -34.64 -11.69
C GLY A 155 0.84 -34.02 -12.89
N GLU A 156 0.47 -32.75 -12.77
CA GLU A 156 -0.23 -32.01 -13.85
C GLU A 156 0.70 -31.62 -15.01
N THR A 157 2.00 -31.72 -14.76
CA THR A 157 3.09 -31.72 -15.75
C THR A 157 4.01 -32.87 -15.35
N ALA A 158 4.37 -33.74 -16.29
CA ALA A 158 5.25 -34.86 -16.04
C ALA A 158 6.71 -34.44 -16.26
N LEU A 159 7.61 -34.82 -15.35
CA LEU A 159 9.04 -34.53 -15.45
C LEU A 159 9.90 -35.77 -15.09
N ARG A 160 10.91 -36.05 -15.91
CA ARG A 160 11.96 -37.04 -15.62
C ARG A 160 13.32 -36.37 -15.80
N LEU A 161 14.23 -36.57 -14.85
CA LEU A 161 15.55 -35.95 -14.85
C LEU A 161 16.62 -37.02 -14.59
N ASN A 162 17.65 -37.04 -15.44
CA ASN A 162 18.91 -37.74 -15.22
C ASN A 162 19.97 -36.68 -14.91
N GLN A 163 20.59 -36.75 -13.73
CA GLN A 163 21.61 -35.78 -13.31
C GLN A 163 22.95 -36.48 -13.08
N TYR A 164 24.03 -35.92 -13.60
CA TYR A 164 25.42 -36.32 -13.33
C TYR A 164 26.16 -35.19 -12.64
N SER A 165 26.97 -35.49 -11.64
CA SER A 165 27.74 -34.50 -10.89
C SER A 165 29.21 -34.91 -10.81
N LEU A 166 30.10 -34.01 -11.21
CA LEU A 166 31.55 -34.14 -11.13
C LEU A 166 32.07 -33.24 -10.00
N ILE A 167 32.79 -33.80 -9.04
CA ILE A 167 33.30 -33.05 -7.87
C ILE A 167 34.81 -32.87 -7.98
N THR A 168 35.27 -31.65 -7.75
CA THR A 168 36.70 -31.28 -7.81
C THR A 168 37.30 -31.11 -6.41
N GLY A 169 38.62 -31.26 -6.30
CA GLY A 169 39.40 -31.06 -5.09
C GLY A 169 39.49 -29.60 -4.63
N SER A 170 39.30 -28.66 -5.57
CA SER A 170 39.15 -27.22 -5.34
C SER A 170 37.82 -26.81 -4.67
N GLY A 171 36.88 -27.74 -4.48
CA GLY A 171 35.58 -27.45 -3.85
C GLY A 171 34.55 -26.92 -4.84
N LYS A 172 34.64 -27.32 -6.11
CA LYS A 172 33.62 -27.08 -7.15
C LYS A 172 32.89 -28.37 -7.51
N MET A 173 31.66 -28.22 -7.99
CA MET A 173 30.83 -29.31 -8.50
C MET A 173 30.21 -28.90 -9.83
N HIS A 174 30.48 -29.68 -10.88
CA HIS A 174 29.89 -29.50 -12.21
C HIS A 174 28.69 -30.45 -12.36
N GLN A 175 27.51 -29.89 -12.62
CA GLN A 175 26.25 -30.64 -12.72
C GLN A 175 25.73 -30.65 -14.16
N PHE A 176 25.42 -31.85 -14.65
CA PHE A 176 24.86 -32.12 -15.97
C PHE A 176 23.45 -32.62 -15.79
N ASN A 177 22.46 -31.87 -16.28
CA ASN A 177 21.04 -32.17 -16.08
C ASN A 177 20.38 -32.46 -17.42
N PHE A 178 19.78 -33.65 -17.56
CA PHE A 178 19.01 -34.07 -18.73
C PHE A 178 17.55 -34.24 -18.35
N ILE A 179 16.68 -33.33 -18.80
CA ILE A 179 15.30 -33.20 -18.36
C ILE A 179 14.37 -33.54 -19.51
N LEU A 180 13.53 -34.56 -19.34
CA LEU A 180 12.36 -34.81 -20.18
C LEU A 180 11.13 -34.20 -19.50
N MET A 181 10.41 -33.36 -20.21
CA MET A 181 9.24 -32.65 -19.73
C MET A 181 8.07 -32.85 -20.69
N SER A 182 6.88 -33.11 -20.16
CA SER A 182 5.66 -33.24 -20.96
C SER A 182 4.47 -32.54 -20.31
N ILE A 183 3.66 -31.83 -21.12
CA ILE A 183 2.35 -31.30 -20.71
C ILE A 183 1.29 -32.32 -21.13
N PRO A 184 0.74 -33.12 -20.20
CA PRO A 184 -0.15 -34.20 -20.59
C PRO A 184 -1.49 -33.69 -21.13
N GLU A 185 -1.84 -34.10 -22.35
CA GLU A 185 -3.23 -34.09 -22.81
C GLU A 185 -4.04 -35.10 -21.98
N SER A 186 -5.32 -34.77 -21.74
CA SER A 186 -6.18 -35.45 -20.77
C SER A 186 -6.02 -36.98 -20.78
N ASN A 187 -5.62 -37.53 -19.63
CA ASN A 187 -5.45 -38.96 -19.28
C ASN A 187 -4.10 -39.64 -19.56
N LYS A 188 -3.05 -38.96 -20.05
CA LYS A 188 -1.67 -39.51 -19.97
C LYS A 188 -0.97 -39.02 -18.70
N THR A 189 -0.44 -39.93 -17.87
CA THR A 189 0.31 -39.56 -16.65
C THR A 189 1.74 -40.12 -16.62
N SER A 190 2.18 -40.79 -17.68
CA SER A 190 3.49 -41.43 -17.80
C SER A 190 4.12 -41.16 -19.17
N PHE A 191 5.44 -41.05 -19.21
CA PHE A 191 6.21 -41.00 -20.45
C PHE A 191 6.12 -42.34 -21.18
N THR A 192 6.14 -42.29 -22.52
CA THR A 192 6.24 -43.49 -23.35
C THR A 192 7.64 -44.10 -23.26
N ASP A 193 7.76 -45.40 -23.49
CA ASP A 193 9.06 -46.09 -23.53
C ASP A 193 9.99 -45.49 -24.61
N GLU A 194 9.41 -44.97 -25.69
CA GLU A 194 10.13 -44.27 -26.77
C GLU A 194 10.70 -42.92 -26.30
N GLU A 195 9.94 -42.12 -25.54
CA GLU A 195 10.42 -40.86 -24.97
C GLU A 195 11.51 -41.05 -23.92
N ILE A 196 11.36 -42.08 -23.07
CA ILE A 196 12.37 -42.44 -22.06
C ILE A 196 13.63 -42.94 -22.76
N LYS A 197 13.49 -43.84 -23.75
CA LYS A 197 14.61 -44.35 -24.53
C LYS A 197 15.36 -43.23 -25.25
N LEU A 198 14.63 -42.25 -25.81
CA LEU A 198 15.23 -41.09 -26.48
C LEU A 198 16.03 -40.20 -25.50
N LEU A 199 15.51 -39.96 -24.29
CA LEU A 199 16.24 -39.26 -23.23
C LEU A 199 17.53 -40.02 -22.86
N ASP A 200 17.44 -41.33 -22.68
CA ASP A 200 18.57 -42.16 -22.28
C ASP A 200 19.64 -42.27 -23.38
N GLU A 201 19.24 -42.44 -24.64
CA GLU A 201 20.16 -42.44 -25.80
C GLU A 201 20.85 -41.07 -25.97
N THR A 202 20.10 -39.97 -25.81
CA THR A 202 20.65 -38.61 -25.88
C THR A 202 21.62 -38.34 -24.73
N THR A 203 21.26 -38.78 -23.52
CA THR A 203 22.11 -38.70 -22.32
C THR A 203 23.41 -39.48 -22.52
N ALA A 204 23.32 -40.73 -22.97
CA ALA A 204 24.47 -41.60 -23.19
C ALA A 204 25.40 -41.05 -24.29
N SER A 205 24.82 -40.52 -25.37
CA SER A 205 25.60 -39.89 -26.46
C SER A 205 26.39 -38.68 -25.97
N ILE A 206 25.76 -37.78 -25.21
CA ILE A 206 26.44 -36.56 -24.71
C ILE A 206 27.47 -36.93 -23.66
N MET A 207 27.09 -37.73 -22.66
CA MET A 207 28.00 -38.13 -21.58
C MET A 207 29.20 -38.95 -22.09
N GLY A 208 29.00 -39.81 -23.09
CA GLY A 208 30.07 -40.59 -23.72
C GLY A 208 31.05 -39.77 -24.55
N SER A 209 30.71 -38.52 -24.88
CA SER A 209 31.58 -37.59 -25.63
C SER A 209 32.42 -36.66 -24.74
N ILE A 210 32.20 -36.68 -23.42
CA ILE A 210 32.85 -35.76 -22.49
C ILE A 210 34.35 -36.02 -22.41
N LYS A 211 35.13 -34.94 -22.48
CA LYS A 211 36.58 -34.91 -22.24
C LYS A 211 36.89 -33.75 -21.30
N LEU A 212 37.70 -34.00 -20.29
CA LEU A 212 38.18 -32.96 -19.36
C LEU A 212 39.55 -32.45 -19.82
N SER A 213 39.85 -31.19 -19.56
CA SER A 213 41.20 -30.64 -19.65
C SER A 213 42.15 -31.36 -18.68
N ASP A 214 43.45 -31.38 -18.97
CA ASP A 214 44.45 -32.04 -18.09
C ASP A 214 44.42 -31.47 -16.66
N GLU A 215 44.15 -30.17 -16.53
CA GLU A 215 44.06 -29.46 -15.26
C GLU A 215 42.84 -29.93 -14.45
N LEU A 216 41.65 -29.93 -15.07
CA LEU A 216 40.42 -30.38 -14.41
C LEU A 216 40.46 -31.88 -14.09
N ALA A 217 40.97 -32.70 -15.02
CA ALA A 217 41.14 -34.15 -14.82
C ALA A 217 42.01 -34.47 -13.60
N SER A 218 43.04 -33.67 -13.33
CA SER A 218 43.92 -33.83 -12.17
C SER A 218 43.28 -33.41 -10.84
N ASP A 219 42.23 -32.57 -10.87
CA ASP A 219 41.52 -32.07 -9.69
C ASP A 219 40.25 -32.89 -9.37
N VAL A 220 39.81 -33.80 -10.24
CA VAL A 220 38.64 -34.65 -9.96
C VAL A 220 38.89 -35.54 -8.74
N LYS A 221 37.98 -35.48 -7.76
CA LYS A 221 38.00 -36.37 -6.59
C LYS A 221 36.97 -37.48 -6.73
N LYS A 222 37.41 -38.73 -6.53
CA LYS A 222 36.50 -39.84 -6.28
C LYS A 222 36.11 -39.80 -4.79
N PRO A 223 34.81 -39.67 -4.44
CA PRO A 223 34.40 -39.63 -3.03
C PRO A 223 34.70 -40.96 -2.33
N ASP A 224 35.23 -40.91 -1.10
CA ASP A 224 35.46 -42.10 -0.28
C ASP A 224 34.12 -42.75 0.12
N GLY A 225 33.96 -44.05 -0.15
CA GLY A 225 32.77 -44.82 0.24
C GLY A 225 31.59 -44.76 -0.73
N ALA A 226 31.80 -44.35 -1.99
CA ALA A 226 30.72 -44.23 -2.96
C ALA A 226 30.21 -45.58 -3.48
N GLU A 227 28.91 -45.83 -3.34
CA GLU A 227 28.22 -47.03 -3.83
C GLU A 227 28.09 -47.01 -5.37
N PRO A 228 28.17 -48.17 -6.05
CA PRO A 228 27.87 -48.25 -7.48
C PRO A 228 26.44 -47.79 -7.77
N PHE A 229 26.19 -47.24 -8.95
CA PHE A 229 24.84 -46.83 -9.35
C PHE A 229 23.88 -48.03 -9.33
N GLU A 230 22.82 -47.91 -8.54
CA GLU A 230 21.75 -48.92 -8.43
C GLU A 230 20.39 -48.28 -8.73
N ILE A 231 19.52 -49.03 -9.40
CA ILE A 231 18.12 -48.67 -9.64
C ILE A 231 17.28 -49.20 -8.47
N VAL A 232 16.60 -48.30 -7.77
CA VAL A 232 15.74 -48.62 -6.63
C VAL A 232 14.31 -48.82 -7.15
N ASN A 233 13.97 -50.06 -7.50
CA ASN A 233 12.65 -50.58 -7.91
C ASN A 233 11.80 -49.68 -8.85
N GLY A 234 11.94 -49.91 -10.16
CA GLY A 234 10.92 -49.55 -11.14
C GLY A 234 9.80 -50.61 -11.23
N ASP A 235 8.57 -50.15 -11.44
CA ASP A 235 7.41 -50.89 -11.97
C ASP A 235 6.98 -52.21 -11.29
N GLN A 236 5.94 -52.16 -10.45
CA GLN A 236 5.01 -53.27 -10.27
C GLN A 236 3.56 -52.80 -10.32
N SER A 237 2.99 -52.85 -11.53
CA SER A 237 1.56 -53.03 -11.73
C SER A 237 1.20 -54.50 -11.45
N GLY A 238 0.71 -54.84 -10.25
CA GLY A 238 0.20 -56.19 -10.01
C GLY A 238 -0.03 -56.62 -8.54
N SER A 239 -1.31 -56.87 -8.23
CA SER A 239 -1.85 -57.75 -7.17
C SER A 239 -1.67 -57.40 -5.67
N SER A 240 -2.81 -57.48 -4.98
CA SER A 240 -3.07 -57.43 -3.55
C SER A 240 -2.41 -58.55 -2.73
N GLU A 241 -1.97 -58.26 -1.50
CA GLU A 241 -2.47 -58.85 -0.23
C GLU A 241 -1.62 -58.49 1.02
N ASP A 242 -2.32 -58.08 2.08
CA ASP A 242 -2.14 -58.29 3.53
C ASP A 242 -0.85 -58.02 4.35
N LYS A 243 -1.05 -57.11 5.34
CA LYS A 243 -0.56 -57.03 6.75
C LYS A 243 0.82 -56.39 7.06
N PRO A 244 1.04 -55.92 8.32
CA PRO A 244 0.14 -55.26 9.28
C PRO A 244 0.72 -53.94 9.87
N ALA A 245 -0.14 -53.20 10.57
CA ALA A 245 0.13 -51.90 11.18
C ALA A 245 1.23 -51.90 12.27
N ALA A 246 2.09 -50.87 12.23
CA ALA A 246 2.86 -50.39 13.37
C ALA A 246 2.98 -48.85 13.36
N ASP A 247 2.49 -48.26 14.45
CA ASP A 247 2.77 -46.92 14.99
C ASP A 247 2.47 -45.66 14.16
N GLN A 248 1.19 -45.27 14.19
CA GLN A 248 0.77 -43.88 14.02
C GLN A 248 1.33 -43.00 15.14
N LYS A 249 2.47 -42.34 14.89
CA LYS A 249 2.89 -41.15 15.65
C LYS A 249 2.31 -39.90 14.98
N ASN A 250 1.20 -39.43 15.51
CA ASN A 250 0.67 -38.05 15.46
C ASN A 250 1.25 -37.14 14.35
N THR A 251 0.77 -37.29 13.12
CA THR A 251 0.83 -36.19 12.14
C THR A 251 -0.23 -35.17 12.51
N SER A 252 0.23 -34.00 12.97
CA SER A 252 -0.62 -32.82 13.12
C SER A 252 -1.33 -32.49 11.80
N PRO A 253 -2.57 -31.96 11.83
CA PRO A 253 -3.33 -31.72 10.60
C PRO A 253 -2.57 -30.77 9.67
N ALA A 254 -2.56 -31.12 8.38
CA ALA A 254 -1.95 -30.33 7.31
C ALA A 254 -2.41 -28.87 7.39
N LYS A 255 -1.44 -27.96 7.50
CA LYS A 255 -1.69 -26.52 7.53
C LYS A 255 -2.29 -26.07 6.20
N THR A 256 -3.57 -25.76 6.21
CA THR A 256 -4.22 -24.90 5.22
C THR A 256 -3.36 -23.65 5.03
N ALA A 257 -2.95 -23.36 3.79
CA ALA A 257 -2.18 -22.17 3.47
C ALA A 257 -2.96 -20.92 3.94
N THR A 258 -2.49 -20.29 5.01
CA THR A 258 -3.15 -19.12 5.60
C THR A 258 -2.88 -17.90 4.72
N MET A 259 -3.95 -17.28 4.21
CA MET A 259 -3.87 -16.07 3.39
C MET A 259 -3.36 -14.91 4.24
N THR A 260 -2.42 -14.07 3.78
CA THR A 260 -1.96 -12.90 4.56
C THR A 260 -3.12 -12.07 5.11
N PHE A 261 -3.06 -11.54 6.36
CA PHE A 261 -4.19 -10.77 6.95
C PHE A 261 -4.64 -9.63 6.06
N PHE A 262 -3.75 -9.00 5.29
CA PHE A 262 -4.17 -7.97 4.32
C PHE A 262 -5.02 -8.56 3.17
N LYS A 263 -4.69 -9.75 2.67
CA LYS A 263 -5.53 -10.47 1.68
C LYS A 263 -6.83 -10.98 2.32
N GLU A 264 -6.82 -11.46 3.57
CA GLU A 264 -8.04 -11.82 4.31
C GLU A 264 -8.93 -10.60 4.57
N PHE A 265 -8.33 -9.46 4.91
CA PHE A 265 -9.03 -8.21 5.16
C PHE A 265 -9.65 -7.63 3.90
N THR A 266 -8.95 -7.58 2.77
CA THR A 266 -9.50 -7.07 1.50
C THR A 266 -10.46 -8.05 0.81
N SER A 267 -10.39 -9.34 1.15
CA SER A 267 -11.33 -10.37 0.69
C SER A 267 -12.54 -10.56 1.62
N LEU A 268 -12.57 -9.88 2.77
CA LEU A 268 -13.64 -10.01 3.76
C LEU A 268 -14.99 -9.66 3.11
N ASN A 269 -15.88 -10.63 3.02
CA ASN A 269 -17.15 -10.44 2.33
C ASN A 269 -18.13 -9.70 3.25
N ILE A 270 -18.14 -8.37 3.17
CA ILE A 270 -19.09 -7.54 3.91
C ILE A 270 -20.36 -7.38 3.06
N PRO A 271 -21.53 -7.79 3.57
CA PRO A 271 -22.75 -7.65 2.80
C PRO A 271 -23.08 -6.18 2.48
N ILE A 272 -23.44 -5.90 1.23
CA ILE A 272 -23.64 -4.52 0.73
C ILE A 272 -24.73 -3.78 1.52
N TYR A 273 -25.75 -4.47 2.05
CA TYR A 273 -26.80 -3.85 2.86
C TYR A 273 -26.27 -3.19 4.15
N VAL A 274 -25.10 -3.59 4.65
CA VAL A 274 -24.43 -2.92 5.78
C VAL A 274 -24.13 -1.46 5.44
N VAL A 275 -23.79 -1.15 4.19
CA VAL A 275 -23.56 0.22 3.71
C VAL A 275 -24.84 1.03 3.74
N LEU A 276 -25.97 0.45 3.30
CA LEU A 276 -27.28 1.12 3.34
C LEU A 276 -27.70 1.43 4.77
N ILE A 277 -27.50 0.47 5.69
CA ILE A 277 -27.75 0.67 7.13
C ILE A 277 -26.83 1.78 7.65
N ALA A 278 -25.54 1.78 7.28
CA ALA A 278 -24.60 2.82 7.69
C ALA A 278 -24.99 4.22 7.17
N LEU A 279 -25.50 4.33 5.93
CA LEU A 279 -26.01 5.60 5.37
C LEU A 279 -27.28 6.06 6.11
N ALA A 280 -28.20 5.14 6.39
CA ALA A 280 -29.42 5.44 7.15
C ALA A 280 -29.07 5.91 8.57
N LEU A 281 -28.15 5.23 9.25
CA LEU A 281 -27.62 5.63 10.56
C LEU A 281 -26.90 6.98 10.46
N LEU A 282 -26.08 7.21 9.44
CA LEU A 282 -25.39 8.47 9.23
C LEU A 282 -26.38 9.64 9.16
N LEU A 283 -27.50 9.48 8.45
CA LEU A 283 -28.53 10.51 8.33
C LEU A 283 -29.40 10.64 9.59
N LEU A 284 -29.90 9.52 10.12
CA LEU A 284 -30.98 9.49 11.10
C LEU A 284 -30.51 9.47 12.55
N LEU A 285 -29.28 9.04 12.84
CA LEU A 285 -28.78 8.91 14.21
C LEU A 285 -28.75 10.28 14.89
N GLY A 286 -29.45 10.37 16.03
CA GLY A 286 -29.58 11.63 16.79
C GLY A 286 -30.51 12.67 16.15
N CYS A 287 -31.33 12.32 15.15
CA CYS A 287 -32.36 13.23 14.67
C CYS A 287 -33.34 13.61 15.77
N LYS A 288 -33.68 14.91 15.85
CA LYS A 288 -34.66 15.43 16.81
C LYS A 288 -35.88 15.97 16.04
N PRO A 289 -37.02 15.26 16.04
CA PRO A 289 -38.25 15.79 15.47
C PRO A 289 -38.80 16.93 16.35
N SER A 290 -39.38 17.94 15.71
CA SER A 290 -40.14 18.99 16.38
C SER A 290 -41.46 18.44 16.91
N LYS A 291 -41.95 18.98 18.03
CA LYS A 291 -43.23 18.57 18.60
C LYS A 291 -44.40 18.85 17.65
N LEU A 292 -45.54 18.25 17.95
CA LEU A 292 -46.79 18.53 17.25
C LEU A 292 -47.08 20.04 17.31
N HIS A 293 -47.47 20.64 16.18
CA HIS A 293 -47.67 22.08 15.98
C HIS A 293 -46.44 23.01 16.12
N GLU A 294 -45.28 22.53 16.55
CA GLU A 294 -44.02 23.30 16.57
C GLU A 294 -43.24 23.19 15.25
N TRP A 295 -42.49 24.24 14.89
CA TRP A 295 -41.70 24.28 13.65
C TRP A 295 -40.24 24.62 13.96
N GLN A 296 -39.32 24.12 13.15
CA GLN A 296 -37.94 24.62 13.16
C GLN A 296 -37.94 26.12 12.84
N GLU A 297 -37.23 26.91 13.65
CA GLU A 297 -37.07 28.35 13.41
C GLU A 297 -36.24 28.61 12.15
N GLU A 298 -35.09 27.93 12.02
CA GLU A 298 -34.16 28.07 10.90
C GLU A 298 -33.85 26.73 10.22
N PRO A 299 -34.82 26.12 9.50
CA PRO A 299 -34.60 24.84 8.83
C PRO A 299 -33.43 24.91 7.83
N LEU A 300 -33.29 26.05 7.15
CA LEU A 300 -32.22 26.32 6.18
C LEU A 300 -31.04 27.11 6.75
N SER A 301 -30.78 27.00 8.05
CA SER A 301 -29.57 27.56 8.65
C SER A 301 -28.32 27.00 7.96
N HIS A 302 -27.22 27.78 8.01
CA HIS A 302 -25.94 27.34 7.44
C HIS A 302 -25.46 26.00 8.05
N ASP A 303 -25.73 25.78 9.33
CA ASP A 303 -25.35 24.54 10.02
C ASP A 303 -26.19 23.33 9.58
N ASN A 304 -27.50 23.48 9.37
CA ASN A 304 -28.35 22.38 8.89
C ASN A 304 -28.09 22.06 7.41
N THR A 305 -28.00 23.08 6.56
CA THR A 305 -27.69 22.89 5.13
C THR A 305 -26.34 22.20 4.94
N LYS A 306 -25.32 22.53 5.75
CA LYS A 306 -24.03 21.84 5.73
C LYS A 306 -24.12 20.36 6.08
N LYS A 307 -24.95 19.97 7.05
CA LYS A 307 -25.14 18.55 7.39
C LYS A 307 -25.77 17.77 6.25
N ILE A 308 -26.79 18.34 5.59
CA ILE A 308 -27.42 17.73 4.41
C ILE A 308 -26.42 17.64 3.25
N GLN A 309 -25.60 18.66 3.01
CA GLN A 309 -24.51 18.59 2.03
C GLN A 309 -23.48 17.49 2.35
N GLY A 310 -23.18 17.29 3.64
CA GLY A 310 -22.31 16.20 4.08
C GLY A 310 -22.87 14.83 3.76
N PHE A 311 -24.17 14.62 4.00
CA PHE A 311 -24.86 13.39 3.61
C PHE A 311 -24.89 13.22 2.08
N ALA A 312 -25.28 14.27 1.35
CA ALA A 312 -25.36 14.26 -0.11
C ALA A 312 -23.99 13.95 -0.76
N ALA A 313 -22.89 14.44 -0.21
CA ALA A 313 -21.55 14.13 -0.71
C ALA A 313 -21.22 12.64 -0.60
N VAL A 314 -21.54 11.98 0.52
CA VAL A 314 -21.34 10.53 0.67
C VAL A 314 -22.29 9.76 -0.25
N ALA A 315 -23.54 10.20 -0.38
CA ALA A 315 -24.51 9.57 -1.27
C ALA A 315 -24.12 9.65 -2.76
N ILE A 316 -23.44 10.72 -3.18
CA ILE A 316 -22.85 10.83 -4.53
C ILE A 316 -21.73 9.80 -4.74
N ILE A 317 -20.90 9.55 -3.73
CA ILE A 317 -19.86 8.49 -3.82
C ILE A 317 -20.52 7.13 -4.01
N VAL A 318 -21.60 6.85 -3.26
CA VAL A 318 -22.34 5.58 -3.38
C VAL A 318 -22.99 5.44 -4.74
N HIS A 319 -23.49 6.54 -5.32
CA HIS A 319 -23.98 6.58 -6.70
C HIS A 319 -22.90 6.17 -7.71
N HIS A 320 -21.69 6.75 -7.63
CA HIS A 320 -20.60 6.36 -8.54
C HIS A 320 -20.13 4.92 -8.30
N LEU A 321 -20.05 4.49 -7.05
CA LEU A 321 -19.75 3.09 -6.72
C LEU A 321 -20.79 2.11 -7.29
N SER A 322 -22.08 2.50 -7.32
CA SER A 322 -23.13 1.66 -7.93
C SER A 322 -23.01 1.56 -9.45
N GLN A 323 -22.50 2.60 -10.12
CA GLN A 323 -22.24 2.57 -11.57
C GLN A 323 -21.09 1.61 -11.92
N GLU A 324 -20.02 1.59 -11.11
CA GLU A 324 -18.87 0.71 -11.32
C GLU A 324 -19.16 -0.76 -10.98
N LEU A 325 -19.99 -1.03 -9.97
CA LEU A 325 -20.24 -2.40 -9.49
C LEU A 325 -21.36 -3.13 -10.26
N ALA A 326 -22.13 -2.43 -11.10
CA ALA A 326 -23.17 -2.95 -12.00
C ALA A 326 -23.93 -4.19 -11.46
N GLU A 327 -23.94 -5.30 -12.20
CA GLU A 327 -24.66 -6.57 -11.92
C GLU A 327 -24.31 -7.21 -10.56
N GLN A 328 -23.18 -6.84 -9.94
CA GLN A 328 -22.76 -7.40 -8.64
C GLN A 328 -23.38 -6.68 -7.44
N ALA A 329 -24.17 -5.63 -7.69
CA ALA A 329 -24.60 -4.67 -6.69
C ALA A 329 -26.12 -4.60 -6.48
N ASP A 330 -26.86 -5.71 -6.61
CA ASP A 330 -28.33 -5.76 -6.50
C ASP A 330 -28.93 -4.91 -5.36
N ALA A 331 -28.25 -4.85 -4.20
CA ALA A 331 -28.71 -4.05 -3.06
C ALA A 331 -28.57 -2.54 -3.24
N ILE A 332 -27.59 -2.03 -3.99
CA ILE A 332 -27.35 -0.59 -4.23
C ILE A 332 -27.56 -0.17 -5.68
N GLY A 333 -27.92 -1.06 -6.62
CA GLY A 333 -28.14 -0.70 -8.02
C GLY A 333 -29.17 0.42 -8.20
N PHE A 334 -30.09 0.56 -7.24
CA PHE A 334 -31.03 1.69 -7.25
C PHE A 334 -30.36 3.08 -7.03
N PHE A 335 -29.12 3.15 -6.55
CA PHE A 335 -28.35 4.40 -6.43
C PHE A 335 -27.80 4.91 -7.76
N GLU A 336 -27.80 4.09 -8.81
CA GLU A 336 -27.27 4.43 -10.13
C GLU A 336 -27.92 5.70 -10.68
N ASP A 337 -29.22 5.90 -10.45
CA ASP A 337 -29.94 7.09 -10.95
C ASP A 337 -30.05 8.24 -9.93
N LEU A 338 -29.62 8.02 -8.67
CA LEU A 338 -29.90 8.98 -7.58
C LEU A 338 -28.91 10.14 -7.50
N GLY A 339 -27.75 10.06 -8.16
CA GLY A 339 -26.71 11.10 -8.12
C GLY A 339 -27.27 12.50 -8.42
N VAL A 340 -28.15 12.59 -9.42
CA VAL A 340 -28.77 13.86 -9.88
C VAL A 340 -29.58 14.56 -8.79
N LEU A 341 -30.20 13.79 -7.89
CA LEU A 341 -30.99 14.32 -6.78
C LEU A 341 -30.09 15.03 -5.75
N PHE A 342 -28.96 14.41 -5.43
CA PHE A 342 -28.00 14.93 -4.46
C PHE A 342 -27.23 16.12 -5.01
N VAL A 343 -26.86 16.12 -6.29
CA VAL A 343 -26.27 17.29 -6.96
C VAL A 343 -27.28 18.45 -7.03
N GLY A 344 -28.57 18.15 -7.26
CA GLY A 344 -29.66 19.14 -7.20
C GLY A 344 -29.75 19.88 -5.85
N ILE A 345 -29.46 19.21 -4.72
CA ILE A 345 -29.37 19.85 -3.39
C ILE A 345 -28.23 20.90 -3.38
N PHE A 346 -27.07 20.60 -3.95
CA PHE A 346 -25.93 21.52 -4.00
C PHE A 346 -26.22 22.77 -4.84
N PHE A 347 -26.83 22.60 -6.03
CA PHE A 347 -27.26 23.73 -6.86
C PHE A 347 -28.33 24.57 -6.13
N PHE A 348 -29.34 23.92 -5.55
CA PHE A 348 -30.40 24.60 -4.81
C PHE A 348 -29.85 25.44 -3.65
N PHE A 349 -29.03 24.85 -2.76
CA PHE A 349 -28.46 25.59 -1.64
C PHE A 349 -27.50 26.70 -2.07
N SER A 350 -26.81 26.52 -3.20
CA SER A 350 -25.95 27.56 -3.77
C SER A 350 -26.77 28.78 -4.20
N GLY A 351 -27.81 28.58 -5.01
CA GLY A 351 -28.71 29.66 -5.43
C GLY A 351 -29.44 30.33 -4.26
N TYR A 352 -30.01 29.52 -3.36
CA TYR A 352 -30.73 29.99 -2.16
C TYR A 352 -29.82 30.83 -1.26
N GLY A 353 -28.62 30.34 -0.95
CA GLY A 353 -27.67 31.01 -0.08
C GLY A 353 -27.10 32.29 -0.69
N LEU A 354 -26.92 32.34 -2.01
CA LEU A 354 -26.47 33.54 -2.72
C LEU A 354 -27.51 34.67 -2.66
N TYR A 355 -28.76 34.38 -3.01
CA TYR A 355 -29.82 35.40 -2.99
C TYR A 355 -30.16 35.85 -1.58
N THR A 356 -30.18 34.93 -0.61
CA THR A 356 -30.39 35.27 0.80
C THR A 356 -29.32 36.25 1.32
N ARG A 357 -28.05 36.01 1.00
CA ARG A 357 -26.96 36.94 1.38
C ARG A 357 -26.99 38.26 0.62
N LEU A 358 -27.41 38.25 -0.64
CA LEU A 358 -27.61 39.47 -1.41
C LEU A 358 -28.69 40.36 -0.79
N LYS A 359 -29.77 39.77 -0.25
CA LYS A 359 -30.86 40.48 0.42
C LYS A 359 -30.48 40.98 1.81
N THR A 360 -29.68 40.22 2.55
CA THR A 360 -29.41 40.47 3.99
C THR A 360 -28.11 41.20 4.27
N LYS A 361 -27.14 41.19 3.35
CA LYS A 361 -25.84 41.85 3.55
C LYS A 361 -25.66 43.01 2.59
N GLU A 362 -25.43 44.19 3.14
CA GLU A 362 -25.02 45.36 2.36
C GLU A 362 -23.70 45.10 1.64
N ASN A 363 -23.58 45.67 0.43
CA ASN A 363 -22.38 45.56 -0.40
C ASN A 363 -21.89 44.11 -0.61
N TYR A 364 -22.79 43.12 -0.57
CA TYR A 364 -22.44 41.70 -0.68
C TYR A 364 -21.60 41.36 -1.92
N LEU A 365 -21.87 42.05 -3.04
CA LEU A 365 -21.15 41.86 -4.30
C LEU A 365 -19.69 42.37 -4.26
N LYS A 366 -19.32 43.24 -3.31
CA LYS A 366 -17.94 43.71 -3.15
C LYS A 366 -17.04 42.55 -2.72
N GLY A 367 -16.00 42.28 -3.51
CA GLY A 367 -15.09 41.14 -3.31
C GLY A 367 -15.75 39.76 -3.51
N PHE A 368 -16.92 39.70 -4.17
CA PHE A 368 -17.67 38.47 -4.35
C PHE A 368 -16.89 37.40 -5.11
N LEU A 369 -16.39 37.73 -6.30
CA LEU A 369 -15.65 36.79 -7.15
C LEU A 369 -14.43 36.26 -6.42
N LYS A 370 -13.62 37.16 -5.83
CA LYS A 370 -12.45 36.77 -5.03
C LYS A 370 -12.80 35.79 -3.92
N ARG A 371 -13.92 35.96 -3.20
CA ARG A 371 -14.30 35.01 -2.13
C ARG A 371 -14.86 33.70 -2.67
N ARG A 372 -15.73 33.76 -3.69
CA ARG A 372 -16.49 32.59 -4.16
C ARG A 372 -15.65 31.71 -5.07
N LEU A 373 -15.00 32.30 -6.06
CA LEU A 373 -14.17 31.56 -7.02
C LEU A 373 -12.97 30.91 -6.33
N THR A 374 -12.26 31.62 -5.44
CA THR A 374 -11.13 30.97 -4.73
C THR A 374 -11.57 29.81 -3.86
N THR A 375 -12.80 29.83 -3.32
CA THR A 375 -13.30 28.74 -2.47
C THR A 375 -13.55 27.46 -3.27
N VAL A 376 -13.85 27.56 -4.57
CA VAL A 376 -14.14 26.39 -5.42
C VAL A 376 -12.98 26.02 -6.34
N LEU A 377 -12.29 27.01 -6.91
CA LEU A 377 -11.21 26.80 -7.88
C LEU A 377 -9.91 26.32 -7.23
N VAL A 378 -9.60 26.72 -5.99
CA VAL A 378 -8.38 26.26 -5.31
C VAL A 378 -8.42 24.73 -5.09
N PRO A 379 -9.47 24.15 -4.46
CA PRO A 379 -9.63 22.70 -4.37
C PRO A 379 -9.60 21.99 -5.72
N PHE A 380 -10.26 22.58 -6.73
CA PHE A 380 -10.31 22.03 -8.08
C PHE A 380 -8.93 21.90 -8.72
N TYR A 381 -8.13 22.96 -8.74
CA TYR A 381 -6.79 22.92 -9.34
C TYR A 381 -5.81 22.05 -8.53
N ILE A 382 -5.96 21.97 -7.21
CA ILE A 382 -5.18 21.00 -6.42
C ILE A 382 -5.53 19.58 -6.84
N CYS A 383 -6.82 19.27 -6.99
CA CYS A 383 -7.23 17.94 -7.42
C CYS A 383 -6.75 17.63 -8.84
N ILE A 384 -6.82 18.58 -9.78
CA ILE A 384 -6.22 18.41 -11.12
C ILE A 384 -4.75 17.99 -11.03
N LEU A 385 -3.96 18.67 -10.18
CA LEU A 385 -2.56 18.31 -9.98
C LEU A 385 -2.41 16.89 -9.41
N VAL A 386 -3.21 16.53 -8.41
CA VAL A 386 -3.20 15.19 -7.82
C VAL A 386 -3.55 14.10 -8.85
N PHE A 387 -4.61 14.30 -9.64
CA PHE A 387 -5.00 13.36 -10.70
C PHE A 387 -3.95 13.27 -11.82
N THR A 388 -3.32 14.40 -12.17
CA THR A 388 -2.26 14.42 -13.19
C THR A 388 -1.03 13.64 -12.72
N VAL A 389 -0.59 13.85 -11.47
CA VAL A 389 0.50 13.08 -10.86
C VAL A 389 0.15 11.59 -10.79
N ALA A 390 -1.07 11.26 -10.38
CA ALA A 390 -1.53 9.88 -10.35
C ALA A 390 -1.53 9.23 -11.75
N ALA A 391 -1.94 9.96 -12.79
CA ALA A 391 -1.91 9.48 -14.16
C ALA A 391 -0.48 9.19 -14.65
N PHE A 392 0.49 10.05 -14.32
CA PHE A 392 1.90 9.81 -14.64
C PHE A 392 2.47 8.60 -13.90
N ILE A 393 2.12 8.41 -12.62
CA ILE A 393 2.52 7.23 -11.85
C ILE A 393 1.97 5.94 -12.49
N ARG A 394 0.79 5.99 -13.11
CA ARG A 394 0.19 4.87 -13.86
C ARG A 394 0.74 4.71 -15.29
N GLY A 395 1.80 5.42 -15.65
CA GLY A 395 2.44 5.32 -16.98
C GLY A 395 1.68 6.02 -18.11
N LYS A 396 0.67 6.86 -17.82
CA LYS A 396 -0.06 7.59 -18.87
C LYS A 396 0.81 8.70 -19.45
N ILE A 397 1.11 8.63 -20.75
CA ILE A 397 1.86 9.66 -21.47
C ILE A 397 0.86 10.70 -22.01
N LEU A 398 0.99 11.95 -21.58
CA LEU A 398 0.19 13.07 -22.08
C LEU A 398 1.02 13.93 -23.03
N THR A 399 0.48 14.22 -24.20
CA THR A 399 1.10 15.22 -25.11
C THR A 399 1.09 16.60 -24.44
N PRO A 400 1.99 17.53 -24.83
CA PRO A 400 2.00 18.88 -24.26
C PRO A 400 0.65 19.60 -24.36
N LEU A 401 -0.07 19.42 -25.47
CA LEU A 401 -1.39 20.03 -25.66
C LEU A 401 -2.45 19.42 -24.73
N GLN A 402 -2.46 18.10 -24.55
CA GLN A 402 -3.34 17.43 -23.59
C GLN A 402 -3.03 17.85 -22.16
N LEU A 403 -1.74 17.95 -21.79
CA LEU A 403 -1.32 18.42 -20.48
C LEU A 403 -1.80 19.85 -20.21
N LEU A 404 -1.66 20.77 -21.18
CA LEU A 404 -2.22 22.13 -21.07
C LEU A 404 -3.75 22.11 -20.96
N GLY A 405 -4.42 21.24 -21.72
CA GLY A 405 -5.86 21.02 -21.62
C GLY A 405 -6.30 20.59 -20.23
N VAL A 406 -5.59 19.64 -19.62
CA VAL A 406 -5.85 19.15 -18.26
C VAL A 406 -5.55 20.22 -17.20
N LEU A 407 -4.39 20.87 -17.28
CA LEU A 407 -3.97 21.87 -16.29
C LEU A 407 -4.81 23.15 -16.31
N SER A 408 -5.35 23.52 -17.47
CA SER A 408 -6.31 24.63 -17.60
C SER A 408 -7.73 24.25 -17.13
N GLY A 409 -7.99 22.95 -16.94
CA GLY A 409 -9.32 22.41 -16.67
C GLY A 409 -10.22 22.34 -17.90
N TRP A 410 -9.75 22.73 -19.10
CA TRP A 410 -10.50 22.64 -20.35
C TRP A 410 -10.85 21.19 -20.72
N SER A 411 -9.87 20.29 -20.55
CA SER A 411 -10.09 18.85 -20.58
C SER A 411 -10.10 18.31 -19.16
N LEU A 412 -11.12 17.54 -18.81
CA LEU A 412 -11.24 16.96 -17.48
C LEU A 412 -10.60 15.57 -17.45
N ILE A 413 -9.43 15.46 -16.81
CA ILE A 413 -8.79 14.16 -16.54
C ILE A 413 -9.66 13.25 -15.65
N ASN A 414 -10.55 13.87 -14.87
CA ASN A 414 -11.62 13.22 -14.12
C ASN A 414 -12.93 13.92 -14.46
N SER A 415 -13.80 13.25 -15.23
CA SER A 415 -15.10 13.77 -15.66
C SER A 415 -15.99 14.15 -14.47
N HIS A 416 -15.83 13.50 -13.30
CA HIS A 416 -16.60 13.76 -12.09
C HIS A 416 -16.33 15.14 -11.48
N MET A 417 -15.39 15.94 -12.01
CA MET A 417 -15.10 17.29 -11.51
C MET A 417 -15.93 18.40 -12.17
N TRP A 418 -16.81 18.05 -13.13
CA TRP A 418 -17.62 18.98 -13.93
C TRP A 418 -18.38 20.04 -13.11
N TYR A 419 -18.95 19.65 -11.97
CA TYR A 419 -19.79 20.51 -11.13
C TYR A 419 -19.07 21.79 -10.69
N ILE A 420 -17.74 21.74 -10.50
CA ILE A 420 -16.96 22.91 -10.07
C ILE A 420 -16.84 23.97 -11.15
N ILE A 421 -16.66 23.54 -12.40
CA ILE A 421 -16.64 24.44 -13.55
C ILE A 421 -18.00 25.11 -13.68
N GLU A 422 -19.06 24.31 -13.65
CA GLU A 422 -20.41 24.83 -13.83
C GLU A 422 -20.82 25.80 -12.73
N ILE A 423 -20.58 25.46 -11.45
CA ILE A 423 -20.92 26.35 -10.34
C ILE A 423 -20.09 27.64 -10.37
N ALA A 424 -18.84 27.59 -10.86
CA ALA A 424 -18.02 28.79 -11.07
C ALA A 424 -18.61 29.71 -12.14
N ILE A 425 -19.11 29.13 -13.25
CA ILE A 425 -19.80 29.87 -14.31
C ILE A 425 -21.11 30.48 -13.79
N LEU A 426 -21.92 29.71 -13.05
CA LEU A 426 -23.14 30.23 -12.41
C LEU A 426 -22.84 31.35 -11.41
N TYR A 427 -21.73 31.29 -10.67
CA TYR A 427 -21.29 32.36 -9.79
C TYR A 427 -20.87 33.62 -10.55
N LEU A 428 -20.17 33.46 -11.68
CA LEU A 428 -19.83 34.57 -12.58
C LEU A 428 -21.09 35.22 -13.16
N ALA A 429 -22.01 34.42 -13.70
CA ALA A 429 -23.28 34.88 -14.23
C ALA A 429 -24.12 35.60 -13.17
N PHE A 430 -24.28 35.01 -11.98
CA PHE A 430 -24.96 35.64 -10.85
C PHE A 430 -24.32 36.99 -10.50
N PHE A 431 -22.98 37.05 -10.42
CA PHE A 431 -22.30 38.30 -10.12
C PHE A 431 -22.57 39.39 -11.17
N LEU A 432 -22.44 39.06 -12.46
CA LEU A 432 -22.64 40.01 -13.56
C LEU A 432 -24.11 40.49 -13.60
N ILE A 433 -25.05 39.56 -13.66
CA ILE A 433 -26.49 39.84 -13.79
C ILE A 433 -26.99 40.69 -12.61
N TYR A 434 -26.69 40.29 -11.36
CA TYR A 434 -27.20 41.02 -10.18
C TYR A 434 -26.41 42.29 -9.84
N ARG A 435 -25.24 42.51 -10.45
CA ARG A 435 -24.51 43.78 -10.39
C ARG A 435 -25.08 44.80 -11.37
N LEU A 436 -25.34 44.36 -12.61
CA LEU A 436 -25.80 45.19 -13.72
C LEU A 436 -27.30 45.50 -13.62
N ILE A 437 -28.13 44.50 -13.33
CA ILE A 437 -29.59 44.64 -13.28
C ILE A 437 -30.02 44.92 -11.84
N LYS A 438 -30.53 46.13 -11.57
CA LYS A 438 -31.02 46.54 -10.25
C LYS A 438 -32.37 45.92 -9.90
N ASN A 439 -33.27 45.79 -10.88
CA ASN A 439 -34.56 45.14 -10.69
C ASN A 439 -34.35 43.63 -10.42
N ARG A 440 -34.62 43.20 -9.19
CA ARG A 440 -34.34 41.82 -8.75
C ARG A 440 -35.22 40.78 -9.42
N THR A 441 -36.41 41.16 -9.89
CA THR A 441 -37.28 40.26 -10.66
C THR A 441 -36.74 40.03 -12.05
N VAL A 442 -36.38 41.11 -12.75
CA VAL A 442 -35.74 41.02 -14.08
C VAL A 442 -34.41 40.27 -14.00
N ALA A 443 -33.58 40.55 -12.99
CA ALA A 443 -32.33 39.84 -12.77
C ALA A 443 -32.53 38.32 -12.58
N THR A 444 -33.55 37.91 -11.82
CA THR A 444 -33.90 36.48 -11.67
C THR A 444 -34.39 35.87 -12.98
N ALA A 445 -35.20 36.59 -13.76
CA ALA A 445 -35.67 36.12 -15.07
C ALA A 445 -34.51 35.93 -16.05
N VAL A 446 -33.59 36.89 -16.12
CA VAL A 446 -32.37 36.81 -16.95
C VAL A 446 -31.46 35.67 -16.49
N MET A 447 -31.33 35.42 -15.18
CA MET A 447 -30.63 34.23 -14.67
C MET A 447 -31.28 32.93 -15.13
N GLY A 448 -32.62 32.88 -15.17
CA GLY A 448 -33.37 31.74 -15.71
C GLY A 448 -33.11 31.51 -17.19
N ILE A 449 -33.14 32.58 -18.00
CA ILE A 449 -32.81 32.53 -19.43
C ILE A 449 -31.37 32.07 -19.65
N PHE A 450 -30.42 32.57 -18.85
CA PHE A 450 -29.02 32.16 -18.92
C PHE A 450 -28.85 30.66 -18.66
N VAL A 451 -29.50 30.13 -17.61
CA VAL A 451 -29.46 28.68 -17.32
C VAL A 451 -30.13 27.86 -18.43
N ALA A 452 -31.27 28.32 -18.96
CA ALA A 452 -31.92 27.66 -20.09
C ALA A 452 -31.04 27.64 -21.35
N ALA A 453 -30.32 28.73 -21.63
CA ALA A 453 -29.36 28.81 -22.72
C ALA A 453 -28.15 27.87 -22.51
N MET A 454 -27.65 27.76 -21.28
CA MET A 454 -26.61 26.77 -20.95
C MET A 454 -27.10 25.34 -21.16
N THR A 455 -28.31 25.02 -20.70
CA THR A 455 -28.94 23.70 -20.92
C THR A 455 -29.08 23.40 -22.41
N ALA A 456 -29.59 24.35 -23.19
CA ALA A 456 -29.71 24.19 -24.64
C ALA A 456 -28.33 23.98 -25.31
N GLY A 457 -27.33 24.77 -24.93
CA GLY A 457 -25.97 24.63 -25.46
C GLY A 457 -25.35 23.27 -25.14
N SER A 458 -25.50 22.78 -23.91
CA SER A 458 -24.99 21.47 -23.52
C SER A 458 -25.73 20.31 -24.20
N LEU A 459 -27.06 20.43 -24.36
CA LEU A 459 -27.84 19.47 -25.17
C LEU A 459 -27.31 19.40 -26.61
N MET A 460 -26.98 20.55 -27.22
CA MET A 460 -26.44 20.62 -28.59
C MET A 460 -25.05 19.99 -28.71
N LEU A 461 -24.22 20.06 -27.66
CA LEU A 461 -22.85 19.53 -27.64
C LEU A 461 -22.77 18.01 -27.47
N CYS A 462 -23.87 17.35 -27.04
CA CYS A 462 -23.95 15.88 -26.97
C CYS A 462 -22.86 15.27 -26.04
N HIS A 463 -22.57 13.98 -26.11
CA HIS A 463 -21.50 13.33 -25.31
C HIS A 463 -20.11 13.42 -25.96
N GLY A 464 -19.98 14.24 -27.02
CA GLY A 464 -18.76 14.36 -27.81
C GLY A 464 -18.67 13.31 -28.93
N LYS A 465 -17.63 13.39 -29.77
CA LYS A 465 -17.50 12.52 -30.95
C LYS A 465 -17.11 11.07 -30.61
N ASP A 466 -16.43 10.88 -29.49
CA ASP A 466 -15.88 9.62 -29.00
C ASP A 466 -16.58 9.13 -27.72
N MET A 467 -17.71 9.76 -27.33
CA MET A 467 -18.45 9.53 -26.08
C MET A 467 -17.62 9.74 -24.78
N SER A 468 -16.36 10.17 -24.87
CA SER A 468 -15.46 10.28 -23.71
C SER A 468 -15.80 11.47 -22.80
N CYS A 469 -16.63 12.40 -23.30
CA CYS A 469 -17.05 13.62 -22.60
C CYS A 469 -15.88 14.41 -21.97
N SER A 470 -14.75 14.44 -22.69
CA SER A 470 -13.50 15.01 -22.18
C SER A 470 -13.56 16.52 -21.97
N TYR A 471 -14.52 17.23 -22.57
CA TYR A 471 -14.61 18.70 -22.59
C TYR A 471 -15.87 19.22 -21.89
N TRP A 472 -15.90 20.54 -21.66
CA TRP A 472 -17.02 21.19 -20.96
C TRP A 472 -18.33 21.02 -21.71
N PHE A 473 -19.42 20.89 -20.93
CA PHE A 473 -20.79 20.81 -21.42
C PHE A 473 -21.11 19.58 -22.29
N GLN A 474 -20.25 18.57 -22.29
CA GLN A 474 -20.52 17.27 -22.92
C GLN A 474 -21.13 16.31 -21.90
N GLY A 475 -22.27 15.72 -22.23
CA GLY A 475 -23.04 14.80 -21.38
C GLY A 475 -24.16 15.46 -20.55
N GLU A 476 -25.11 14.66 -20.08
CA GLU A 476 -26.36 15.12 -19.48
C GLU A 476 -26.21 15.75 -18.09
N TRP A 477 -25.14 15.41 -17.38
CA TRP A 477 -24.89 15.88 -16.02
C TRP A 477 -24.70 17.40 -15.93
N TRP A 478 -24.29 18.04 -17.02
CA TRP A 478 -24.11 19.49 -17.12
C TRP A 478 -25.41 20.31 -17.15
N TYR A 479 -26.58 19.66 -17.28
CA TYR A 479 -27.85 20.38 -17.37
C TYR A 479 -29.03 19.76 -16.61
N ASN A 480 -28.97 18.48 -16.26
CA ASN A 480 -30.12 17.78 -15.65
C ASN A 480 -30.58 18.39 -14.31
N SER A 481 -29.69 19.03 -13.56
CA SER A 481 -29.94 19.57 -12.22
C SER A 481 -29.66 21.07 -12.09
N THR A 482 -29.12 21.72 -13.12
CA THR A 482 -28.69 23.13 -13.11
C THR A 482 -29.82 24.11 -12.77
N PHE A 483 -31.05 23.82 -13.23
CA PHE A 483 -32.24 24.62 -12.93
C PHE A 483 -32.51 24.77 -11.43
N LEU A 484 -32.05 23.83 -10.59
CA LEU A 484 -32.21 23.93 -9.14
C LEU A 484 -31.49 25.15 -8.56
N PHE A 485 -30.46 25.67 -9.23
CA PHE A 485 -29.81 26.93 -8.83
C PHE A 485 -30.79 28.11 -8.89
N VAL A 486 -31.54 28.24 -10.00
CA VAL A 486 -32.54 29.30 -10.18
C VAL A 486 -33.74 29.07 -9.25
N ILE A 487 -34.16 27.82 -9.08
CA ILE A 487 -35.23 27.48 -8.13
C ILE A 487 -34.82 27.85 -6.71
N GLY A 488 -33.57 27.62 -6.32
CA GLY A 488 -33.02 28.07 -5.04
C GLY A 488 -33.14 29.59 -4.86
N ILE A 489 -32.84 30.37 -5.90
CA ILE A 489 -33.02 31.83 -5.90
C ILE A 489 -34.49 32.21 -5.72
N ILE A 490 -35.40 31.59 -6.47
CA ILE A 490 -36.85 31.85 -6.40
C ILE A 490 -37.38 31.52 -5.00
N VAL A 491 -37.01 30.37 -4.44
CA VAL A 491 -37.41 29.97 -3.08
C VAL A 491 -36.86 30.93 -2.03
N ALA A 492 -35.63 31.42 -2.17
CA ALA A 492 -35.08 32.45 -1.28
C ALA A 492 -35.83 33.78 -1.39
N LYS A 493 -36.19 34.18 -2.61
CA LYS A 493 -36.94 35.41 -2.87
C LYS A 493 -38.33 35.40 -2.24
N HIS A 494 -39.01 34.26 -2.30
CA HIS A 494 -40.39 34.08 -1.82
C HIS A 494 -40.48 33.28 -0.50
N ALA A 495 -39.38 33.17 0.26
CA ALA A 495 -39.26 32.26 1.40
C ALA A 495 -40.38 32.42 2.45
N ASN A 496 -40.78 33.65 2.77
CA ASN A 496 -41.82 33.90 3.79
C ASN A 496 -43.19 33.37 3.35
N GLY A 497 -43.60 33.64 2.10
CA GLY A 497 -44.87 33.17 1.54
C GLY A 497 -44.90 31.65 1.39
N LEU A 498 -43.83 31.08 0.82
CA LEU A 498 -43.70 29.63 0.64
C LEU A 498 -43.71 28.88 1.98
N ARG A 499 -43.04 29.40 3.01
CA ARG A 499 -43.10 28.82 4.37
C ARG A 499 -44.51 28.86 4.95
N LYS A 500 -45.27 29.94 4.74
CA LYS A 500 -46.66 30.04 5.23
C LYS A 500 -47.56 28.99 4.58
N ILE A 501 -47.45 28.82 3.26
CA ILE A 501 -48.18 27.78 2.51
C ILE A 501 -47.75 26.39 2.99
N ALA A 502 -46.44 26.14 3.06
CA ALA A 502 -45.89 24.86 3.49
C ALA A 502 -46.35 24.46 4.89
N ARG A 503 -46.42 25.40 5.84
CA ARG A 503 -46.93 25.14 7.20
C ARG A 503 -48.42 24.81 7.20
N LYS A 504 -49.23 25.53 6.42
CA LYS A 504 -50.69 25.32 6.34
C LYS A 504 -51.04 23.97 5.71
N ALA A 505 -50.34 23.58 4.65
CA ALA A 505 -50.63 22.37 3.88
C ALA A 505 -49.68 21.19 4.17
N TYR A 506 -48.87 21.28 5.24
CA TYR A 506 -47.77 20.33 5.51
C TYR A 506 -48.21 18.86 5.54
N ALA A 507 -49.35 18.58 6.19
CA ALA A 507 -49.88 17.22 6.33
C ALA A 507 -50.22 16.57 4.98
N VAL A 508 -50.48 17.39 3.95
CA VAL A 508 -50.72 16.92 2.57
C VAL A 508 -49.42 16.97 1.77
N LEU A 509 -48.68 18.08 1.83
CA LEU A 509 -47.49 18.30 1.02
C LEU A 509 -46.38 17.27 1.30
N LEU A 510 -46.17 16.87 2.56
CA LEU A 510 -45.13 15.90 2.90
C LEU A 510 -45.38 14.51 2.28
N PRO A 511 -46.52 13.82 2.53
CA PRO A 511 -46.76 12.52 1.93
C PRO A 511 -46.92 12.59 0.40
N VAL A 512 -47.53 13.65 -0.13
CA VAL A 512 -47.66 13.82 -1.59
C VAL A 512 -46.30 14.00 -2.25
N SER A 513 -45.40 14.84 -1.70
CA SER A 513 -44.05 14.99 -2.26
C SER A 513 -43.21 13.72 -2.12
N ALA A 514 -43.38 12.94 -1.05
CA ALA A 514 -42.75 11.63 -0.91
C ALA A 514 -43.25 10.64 -1.99
N ALA A 515 -44.57 10.52 -2.16
CA ALA A 515 -45.17 9.65 -3.17
C ALA A 515 -44.78 10.07 -4.59
N LEU A 516 -44.84 11.36 -4.91
CA LEU A 516 -44.41 11.88 -6.22
C LEU A 516 -42.92 11.67 -6.47
N THR A 517 -42.07 11.76 -5.44
CA THR A 517 -40.63 11.43 -5.58
C THR A 517 -40.46 9.98 -6.03
N VAL A 518 -41.23 9.04 -5.48
CA VAL A 518 -41.16 7.62 -5.87
C VAL A 518 -41.72 7.42 -7.28
N VAL A 519 -42.89 7.95 -7.58
CA VAL A 519 -43.54 7.81 -8.90
C VAL A 519 -42.68 8.41 -10.01
N LEU A 520 -42.20 9.63 -9.85
CA LEU A 520 -41.33 10.29 -10.83
C LEU A 520 -39.96 9.60 -10.94
N GLY A 521 -39.47 8.96 -9.87
CA GLY A 521 -38.26 8.15 -9.91
C GLY A 521 -38.44 6.88 -10.76
N ILE A 522 -39.56 6.17 -10.60
CA ILE A 522 -39.92 5.03 -11.44
C ILE A 522 -40.05 5.46 -12.91
N GLN A 523 -40.74 6.58 -13.16
CA GLN A 523 -40.87 7.11 -14.53
C GLN A 523 -39.53 7.57 -15.11
N THR A 524 -38.66 8.19 -14.31
CA THR A 524 -37.31 8.57 -14.74
C THR A 524 -36.53 7.34 -15.16
N ARG A 525 -36.53 6.28 -14.35
CA ARG A 525 -35.88 5.00 -14.72
C ARG A 525 -36.43 4.42 -16.00
N TYR A 526 -37.75 4.42 -16.16
CA TYR A 526 -38.38 3.94 -17.38
C TYR A 526 -37.90 4.74 -18.62
N MET A 527 -37.84 6.07 -18.52
CA MET A 527 -37.35 6.92 -19.60
C MET A 527 -35.86 6.69 -19.90
N LEU A 528 -35.02 6.55 -18.87
CA LEU A 528 -33.59 6.27 -19.02
C LEU A 528 -33.33 4.92 -19.70
N LYS A 529 -34.14 3.89 -19.38
CA LYS A 529 -34.02 2.56 -20.01
C LYS A 529 -34.61 2.49 -21.42
N THR A 530 -35.63 3.29 -21.73
CA THR A 530 -36.36 3.21 -23.01
C THR A 530 -35.80 4.17 -24.07
N TYR A 531 -35.54 5.42 -23.68
CA TYR A 531 -35.07 6.47 -24.59
C TYR A 531 -33.59 6.79 -24.38
N SER A 532 -33.13 6.79 -23.12
CA SER A 532 -31.75 7.08 -22.70
C SER A 532 -31.22 8.48 -23.08
N TYR A 533 -30.29 8.99 -22.28
CA TYR A 533 -29.48 10.15 -22.68
C TYR A 533 -28.38 9.77 -23.69
N TRP A 534 -28.07 8.47 -23.80
CA TRP A 534 -27.00 7.89 -24.60
C TRP A 534 -27.49 7.27 -25.92
N SER A 535 -28.71 7.59 -26.36
CA SER A 535 -29.28 7.13 -27.63
C SER A 535 -28.69 7.84 -28.86
N GLU A 536 -27.81 8.82 -28.66
CA GLU A 536 -27.15 9.52 -29.75
C GLU A 536 -26.17 8.62 -30.52
N ILE A 537 -26.08 8.85 -31.83
CA ILE A 537 -25.10 8.24 -32.71
C ILE A 537 -24.09 9.33 -33.08
N PRO A 538 -22.86 9.32 -32.54
CA PRO A 538 -21.89 10.38 -32.77
C PRO A 538 -21.65 10.64 -34.26
N GLY A 539 -21.79 11.91 -34.66
CA GLY A 539 -21.64 12.35 -36.05
C GLY A 539 -22.83 12.07 -36.98
N LYS A 540 -23.91 11.44 -36.48
CA LYS A 540 -25.12 11.13 -37.27
C LYS A 540 -26.40 11.69 -36.65
N ASP A 541 -26.86 11.09 -35.55
CA ASP A 541 -28.11 11.48 -34.89
C ASP A 541 -27.81 11.97 -33.45
N PRO A 542 -28.02 13.25 -33.15
CA PRO A 542 -27.78 13.77 -31.80
C PRO A 542 -28.88 13.40 -30.79
N ALA A 543 -29.94 12.70 -31.20
CA ALA A 543 -31.03 12.19 -30.36
C ALA A 543 -31.66 13.23 -29.42
N TYR A 544 -31.81 14.49 -29.88
CA TYR A 544 -32.28 15.59 -29.03
C TYR A 544 -33.65 15.34 -28.40
N LEU A 545 -34.57 14.71 -29.13
CA LEU A 545 -35.91 14.42 -28.63
C LEU A 545 -35.89 13.43 -27.46
N ASP A 546 -35.03 12.42 -27.52
CA ASP A 546 -34.90 11.42 -26.45
C ASP A 546 -34.32 12.03 -25.18
N LYS A 547 -33.30 12.87 -25.33
CA LYS A 547 -32.74 13.64 -24.21
C LYS A 547 -33.77 14.58 -23.58
N ILE A 548 -34.59 15.26 -24.39
CA ILE A 548 -35.67 16.13 -23.89
C ILE A 548 -36.74 15.31 -23.17
N ARG A 549 -37.11 14.11 -23.67
CA ARG A 549 -38.04 13.19 -23.00
C ARG A 549 -37.50 12.79 -21.63
N CYS A 550 -36.24 12.36 -21.54
CA CYS A 550 -35.59 12.05 -20.26
C CYS A 550 -35.59 13.25 -19.31
N LEU A 551 -35.18 14.44 -19.78
CA LEU A 551 -35.13 15.65 -18.96
C LEU A 551 -36.52 16.10 -18.47
N SER A 552 -37.55 15.92 -19.28
CA SER A 552 -38.93 16.34 -18.97
C SER A 552 -39.52 15.64 -17.74
N VAL A 553 -39.03 14.44 -17.42
CA VAL A 553 -39.46 13.67 -16.23
C VAL A 553 -38.43 13.79 -15.10
N GLN A 554 -37.14 13.77 -15.43
CA GLN A 554 -36.05 13.82 -14.45
C GLN A 554 -35.96 15.17 -13.73
N LEU A 555 -36.17 16.30 -14.43
CA LEU A 555 -36.13 17.61 -13.80
C LEU A 555 -37.25 17.80 -12.76
N PRO A 556 -38.54 17.51 -13.07
CA PRO A 556 -39.59 17.49 -12.06
C PRO A 556 -39.28 16.56 -10.88
N TRP A 557 -38.69 15.39 -11.13
CA TRP A 557 -38.28 14.46 -10.07
C TRP A 557 -37.30 15.11 -9.08
N ILE A 558 -36.25 15.78 -9.58
CA ILE A 558 -35.27 16.48 -8.75
C ILE A 558 -35.94 17.61 -7.96
N ILE A 559 -36.83 18.39 -8.60
CA ILE A 559 -37.53 19.51 -7.95
C ILE A 559 -38.41 19.01 -6.81
N VAL A 560 -39.20 17.96 -7.05
CA VAL A 560 -40.09 17.35 -6.04
C VAL A 560 -39.28 16.75 -4.90
N PHE A 561 -38.18 16.05 -5.19
CA PHE A 561 -37.30 15.50 -4.17
C PHE A 561 -36.69 16.59 -3.29
N VAL A 562 -36.17 17.68 -3.88
CA VAL A 562 -35.63 18.81 -3.10
C VAL A 562 -36.74 19.43 -2.26
N CYS A 563 -37.95 19.61 -2.79
CA CYS A 563 -39.11 20.08 -2.00
C CYS A 563 -39.43 19.15 -0.82
N PHE A 564 -39.40 17.83 -1.04
CA PHE A 564 -39.59 16.83 0.02
C PHE A 564 -38.53 16.97 1.12
N VAL A 565 -37.25 17.10 0.76
CA VAL A 565 -36.16 17.34 1.72
C VAL A 565 -36.36 18.64 2.50
N LEU A 566 -36.79 19.73 1.84
CA LEU A 566 -37.09 21.00 2.51
C LEU A 566 -38.22 20.87 3.53
N LEU A 567 -39.28 20.12 3.19
CA LEU A 567 -40.39 19.83 4.10
C LEU A 567 -39.92 19.01 5.30
N LEU A 568 -39.12 17.95 5.09
CA LEU A 568 -38.52 17.18 6.18
C LEU A 568 -37.71 18.08 7.12
N MET A 569 -36.87 18.96 6.56
CA MET A 569 -36.05 19.91 7.34
C MET A 569 -36.88 20.90 8.16
N MET A 570 -38.16 21.13 7.86
CA MET A 570 -39.04 21.98 8.68
C MET A 570 -39.46 21.34 10.01
N LYS A 571 -39.41 20.00 10.09
CA LYS A 571 -39.79 19.23 11.28
C LYS A 571 -38.64 18.42 11.88
N ILE A 572 -37.58 18.14 11.14
CA ILE A 572 -36.48 17.28 11.62
C ILE A 572 -35.19 18.09 11.77
N ARG A 573 -34.60 18.06 12.97
CA ARG A 573 -33.25 18.55 13.21
C ARG A 573 -32.24 17.41 13.08
N PHE A 574 -31.34 17.53 12.11
CA PHE A 574 -30.18 16.66 12.01
C PHE A 574 -29.12 17.11 13.03
N THR A 575 -28.79 16.27 14.02
CA THR A 575 -27.81 16.61 15.07
C THR A 575 -26.53 15.78 15.03
N ASN A 576 -26.43 14.80 14.13
CA ASN A 576 -25.23 13.97 13.98
C ASN A 576 -23.98 14.84 13.75
N PRO A 577 -22.98 14.81 14.65
CA PRO A 577 -21.75 15.59 14.52
C PRO A 577 -20.91 15.13 13.31
N VAL A 578 -21.01 13.88 12.88
CA VAL A 578 -20.30 13.34 11.71
C VAL A 578 -20.75 14.06 10.44
N LEU A 579 -22.06 14.27 10.26
CA LEU A 579 -22.60 15.03 9.13
C LEU A 579 -22.05 16.46 9.06
N LYS A 580 -21.78 17.08 10.22
CA LYS A 580 -21.19 18.41 10.28
C LYS A 580 -19.73 18.41 9.82
N VAL A 581 -18.97 17.39 10.20
CA VAL A 581 -17.59 17.19 9.72
C VAL A 581 -17.59 16.95 8.21
N LEU A 582 -18.38 15.99 7.73
CA LEU A 582 -18.50 15.68 6.30
C LEU A 582 -18.96 16.90 5.49
N GLY A 583 -19.93 17.66 6.00
CA GLY A 583 -20.40 18.90 5.38
C GLY A 583 -19.31 19.96 5.24
N SER A 584 -18.34 19.99 6.16
CA SER A 584 -17.23 20.93 6.13
C SER A 584 -16.18 20.61 5.06
N ILE A 585 -16.06 19.33 4.68
CA ILE A 585 -15.12 18.81 3.66
C ILE A 585 -15.84 18.30 2.40
N SER A 586 -17.14 18.59 2.24
CA SER A 586 -17.99 18.02 1.20
C SER A 586 -17.50 18.30 -0.22
N LEU A 587 -16.83 19.43 -0.42
CA LEU A 587 -16.28 19.81 -1.72
C LEU A 587 -15.06 18.96 -2.08
N GLU A 588 -14.13 18.83 -1.14
CA GLU A 588 -12.91 18.05 -1.30
C GLU A 588 -13.23 16.56 -1.40
N LEU A 589 -14.22 16.09 -0.64
CA LEU A 589 -14.74 14.72 -0.70
C LEU A 589 -15.35 14.40 -2.07
N TYR A 590 -16.15 15.31 -2.61
CA TYR A 590 -16.67 15.20 -3.97
C TYR A 590 -15.55 15.19 -5.02
N LEU A 591 -14.47 15.94 -4.84
CA LEU A 591 -13.41 15.99 -5.85
C LEU A 591 -12.49 14.76 -5.86
N ILE A 592 -12.13 14.24 -4.68
CA ILE A 592 -11.05 13.24 -4.56
C ILE A 592 -11.52 11.79 -4.70
N HIS A 593 -12.82 11.51 -4.49
CA HIS A 593 -13.29 10.13 -4.38
C HIS A 593 -13.02 9.26 -5.61
N ASN A 594 -13.08 9.85 -6.82
CA ASN A 594 -12.86 9.10 -8.05
C ASN A 594 -11.41 8.56 -8.16
N LEU A 595 -10.43 9.22 -7.53
CA LEU A 595 -9.05 8.73 -7.49
C LEU A 595 -8.96 7.38 -6.79
N ILE A 596 -9.71 7.23 -5.70
CA ILE A 596 -9.72 6.01 -4.88
C ILE A 596 -10.59 4.94 -5.52
N LEU A 597 -11.76 5.34 -6.03
CA LEU A 597 -12.67 4.46 -6.77
C LEU A 597 -11.92 3.78 -7.93
N THR A 598 -11.28 4.57 -8.80
CA THR A 598 -10.51 4.01 -9.93
C THR A 598 -9.31 3.21 -9.46
N GLY A 599 -8.55 3.72 -8.48
CA GLY A 599 -7.32 3.08 -8.02
C GLY A 599 -7.52 1.76 -7.28
N LEU A 600 -8.68 1.57 -6.62
CA LEU A 600 -9.05 0.28 -6.04
C LEU A 600 -9.66 -0.67 -7.07
N HIS A 601 -10.36 -0.15 -8.08
CA HIS A 601 -10.99 -0.94 -9.14
C HIS A 601 -9.95 -1.53 -10.10
N ASP A 602 -8.99 -0.71 -10.55
CA ASP A 602 -7.89 -1.13 -11.44
C ASP A 602 -6.75 -1.87 -10.70
N GLY A 603 -6.83 -1.95 -9.37
CA GLY A 603 -5.83 -2.61 -8.52
C GLY A 603 -4.52 -1.83 -8.33
N SER A 604 -4.41 -0.60 -8.84
CA SER A 604 -3.20 0.24 -8.74
C SER A 604 -2.89 0.72 -7.32
N ILE A 605 -3.90 0.79 -6.43
CA ILE A 605 -3.71 1.01 -4.99
C ILE A 605 -3.50 -0.34 -4.29
N PHE A 606 -4.50 -1.23 -4.39
CA PHE A 606 -4.40 -2.67 -4.11
C PHE A 606 -5.69 -3.37 -4.58
N ASN A 607 -5.59 -4.65 -4.93
CA ASN A 607 -6.72 -5.44 -5.45
C ASN A 607 -7.72 -5.78 -4.34
N VAL A 608 -8.95 -5.26 -4.44
CA VAL A 608 -10.07 -5.54 -3.53
C VAL A 608 -11.11 -6.36 -4.26
N LYS A 609 -11.26 -7.64 -3.89
CA LYS A 609 -12.19 -8.56 -4.55
C LYS A 609 -13.62 -8.50 -3.99
N SER A 610 -13.79 -8.02 -2.75
CA SER A 610 -15.09 -7.95 -2.08
C SER A 610 -15.80 -6.62 -2.40
N PRO A 611 -17.00 -6.61 -3.02
CA PRO A 611 -17.75 -5.39 -3.31
C PRO A 611 -18.02 -4.53 -2.07
N GLY A 612 -18.34 -5.17 -0.93
CA GLY A 612 -18.56 -4.47 0.34
C GLY A 612 -17.30 -3.78 0.87
N MET A 613 -16.14 -4.45 0.80
CA MET A 613 -14.86 -3.86 1.19
C MET A 613 -14.44 -2.74 0.25
N TYR A 614 -14.68 -2.90 -1.05
CA TYR A 614 -14.41 -1.88 -2.05
C TYR A 614 -15.18 -0.59 -1.74
N ILE A 615 -16.47 -0.68 -1.42
CA ILE A 615 -17.30 0.48 -1.02
C ILE A 615 -16.77 1.14 0.26
N ILE A 616 -16.52 0.34 1.30
CA ILE A 616 -16.10 0.85 2.62
C ILE A 616 -14.74 1.53 2.52
N LEU A 617 -13.77 0.89 1.88
CA LEU A 617 -12.43 1.46 1.71
C LEU A 617 -12.45 2.71 0.85
N THR A 618 -13.25 2.71 -0.23
CA THR A 618 -13.42 3.91 -1.07
C THR A 618 -13.93 5.09 -0.24
N ILE A 619 -14.99 4.91 0.54
CA ILE A 619 -15.55 5.99 1.38
C ILE A 619 -14.54 6.44 2.45
N MET A 620 -13.92 5.49 3.16
CA MET A 620 -13.01 5.81 4.28
C MET A 620 -11.74 6.52 3.83
N ILE A 621 -11.08 6.04 2.78
CA ILE A 621 -9.86 6.66 2.24
C ILE A 621 -10.20 8.02 1.62
N SER A 622 -11.34 8.15 0.93
CA SER A 622 -11.80 9.42 0.36
C SER A 622 -12.05 10.48 1.45
N ILE A 623 -12.67 10.11 2.57
CA ILE A 623 -12.86 11.01 3.73
C ILE A 623 -11.50 11.45 4.29
N GLY A 624 -10.55 10.52 4.43
CA GLY A 624 -9.20 10.80 4.91
C GLY A 624 -8.47 11.83 4.02
N LEU A 625 -8.44 11.59 2.71
CA LEU A 625 -7.80 12.50 1.75
C LEU A 625 -8.53 13.84 1.64
N ALA A 626 -9.86 13.84 1.63
CA ALA A 626 -10.66 15.07 1.61
C ALA A 626 -10.35 15.98 2.80
N TYR A 627 -10.11 15.41 3.98
CA TYR A 627 -9.73 16.18 5.16
C TYR A 627 -8.34 16.83 5.02
N ILE A 628 -7.39 16.13 4.40
CA ILE A 628 -6.05 16.66 4.12
C ILE A 628 -6.14 17.80 3.11
N LEU A 629 -6.84 17.58 1.99
CA LEU A 629 -7.07 18.59 0.97
C LEU A 629 -7.74 19.83 1.56
N HIS A 630 -8.76 19.64 2.39
CA HIS A 630 -9.46 20.74 3.04
C HIS A 630 -8.54 21.63 3.90
N GLY A 631 -7.54 21.03 4.55
CA GLY A 631 -6.50 21.76 5.29
C GLY A 631 -5.61 22.60 4.37
N THR A 632 -5.16 22.01 3.26
CA THR A 632 -4.35 22.66 2.22
C THR A 632 -5.11 23.79 1.55
N ASP A 633 -6.37 23.56 1.16
CA ASP A 633 -7.25 24.53 0.52
C ASP A 633 -7.47 25.75 1.40
N LYS A 634 -7.81 25.54 2.67
CA LYS A 634 -7.99 26.64 3.64
C LYS A 634 -6.74 27.50 3.76
N TYR A 635 -5.56 26.90 3.69
CA TYR A 635 -4.30 27.62 3.76
C TYR A 635 -4.07 28.47 2.50
N LEU A 636 -4.17 27.87 1.31
CA LEU A 636 -3.99 28.58 0.04
C LEU A 636 -5.04 29.68 -0.17
N ILE A 637 -6.31 29.41 0.17
CA ILE A 637 -7.37 30.43 0.15
C ILE A 637 -7.03 31.57 1.11
N ALA A 638 -6.50 31.28 2.31
CA ALA A 638 -6.11 32.34 3.25
C ALA A 638 -4.96 33.21 2.70
N LEU A 639 -3.99 32.62 2.01
CA LEU A 639 -2.92 33.35 1.32
C LEU A 639 -3.49 34.27 0.23
N ILE A 640 -4.33 33.75 -0.66
CA ILE A 640 -4.92 34.51 -1.77
C ILE A 640 -5.85 35.62 -1.25
N THR A 641 -6.65 35.33 -0.23
CA THR A 641 -7.65 36.26 0.30
C THR A 641 -7.09 37.27 1.30
N GLY A 642 -5.85 37.10 1.79
CA GLY A 642 -5.21 38.01 2.76
C GLY A 642 -5.86 38.00 4.15
N LYS A 643 -6.70 37.00 4.47
CA LYS A 643 -7.34 36.90 5.78
C LYS A 643 -6.34 36.39 6.82
N LYS A 644 -5.86 37.31 7.68
CA LYS A 644 -5.18 36.92 8.93
C LYS A 644 -6.13 36.09 9.79
N LYS A 645 -5.67 34.92 10.22
CA LYS A 645 -6.40 34.03 11.13
C LYS A 645 -6.63 34.78 12.46
N LYS A 646 -7.87 34.81 12.97
CA LYS A 646 -8.11 35.19 14.37
C LYS A 646 -7.26 34.26 15.26
N PRO A 647 -6.52 34.78 16.25
CA PRO A 647 -5.85 33.94 17.23
C PRO A 647 -6.92 33.12 17.94
N ALA A 648 -6.73 31.81 18.04
CA ALA A 648 -7.42 31.05 19.06
C ALA A 648 -6.68 31.33 20.37
N ASP A 649 -7.38 31.86 21.36
CA ASP A 649 -6.93 32.17 22.71
C ASP A 649 -6.87 30.87 23.58
N PRO A 650 -6.23 30.87 24.76
CA PRO A 650 -4.78 30.87 24.97
C PRO A 650 -4.26 29.59 25.67
N ALA A 651 -2.94 29.43 25.58
CA ALA A 651 -2.05 28.73 26.53
C ALA A 651 -2.38 27.27 26.93
N LEU A 652 -1.80 26.30 26.20
CA LEU A 652 -1.52 24.98 26.75
C LEU A 652 -0.47 25.11 27.87
N LYS A 653 -0.88 24.81 29.11
CA LYS A 653 -0.01 24.70 30.29
C LYS A 653 1.24 23.87 29.98
N ILE A 654 2.38 24.30 30.51
CA ILE A 654 3.62 23.54 30.60
C ILE A 654 3.27 22.22 31.30
N SER A 655 3.38 21.08 30.62
CA SER A 655 3.02 19.79 31.22
C SER A 655 4.02 19.44 32.31
N SER A 656 3.49 18.94 33.44
CA SER A 656 4.23 18.17 34.42
C SER A 656 5.07 17.07 33.74
N HIS A 657 6.18 16.70 34.37
CA HIS A 657 7.02 15.58 33.94
C HIS A 657 6.19 14.28 33.93
N ILE A 658 6.42 13.41 32.94
CA ILE A 658 5.62 12.18 32.72
C ILE A 658 6.55 10.98 32.95
N HIS A 659 6.58 10.51 34.20
CA HIS A 659 7.49 9.46 34.67
C HIS A 659 7.28 8.13 33.94
N SER A 660 6.03 7.81 33.60
CA SER A 660 5.65 6.58 32.89
C SER A 660 6.24 6.48 31.48
N ILE A 661 6.42 7.61 30.79
CA ILE A 661 7.08 7.64 29.48
C ILE A 661 8.56 7.29 29.65
N ASP A 662 9.23 7.84 30.66
CA ASP A 662 10.65 7.56 30.88
C ASP A 662 10.88 6.10 31.27
N LEU A 663 10.05 5.52 32.16
CA LEU A 663 10.09 4.07 32.41
C LEU A 663 9.87 3.26 31.13
N MET A 664 8.90 3.62 30.30
CA MET A 664 8.63 2.89 29.07
C MET A 664 9.78 3.01 28.05
N ARG A 665 10.54 4.11 28.04
CA ARG A 665 11.71 4.28 27.16
C ARG A 665 12.82 3.28 27.45
N ILE A 666 13.02 2.84 28.69
CA ILE A 666 14.01 1.78 28.98
C ILE A 666 13.49 0.39 28.60
N VAL A 667 12.18 0.14 28.76
CA VAL A 667 11.53 -1.09 28.29
C VAL A 667 11.63 -1.21 26.76
N MET A 668 11.36 -0.11 26.03
CA MET A 668 11.50 -0.08 24.58
C MET A 668 12.96 -0.20 24.13
N ALA A 669 13.91 0.35 24.88
CA ALA A 669 15.34 0.14 24.61
C ALA A 669 15.74 -1.34 24.76
N PHE A 670 15.20 -2.05 25.76
CA PHE A 670 15.40 -3.50 25.88
C PHE A 670 14.80 -4.25 24.70
N PHE A 671 13.59 -3.90 24.26
CA PHE A 671 12.99 -4.50 23.08
C PHE A 671 13.78 -4.26 21.79
N VAL A 672 14.43 -3.11 21.63
CA VAL A 672 15.37 -2.88 20.51
C VAL A 672 16.52 -3.88 20.57
N VAL A 673 17.14 -4.07 21.74
CA VAL A 673 18.24 -5.04 21.90
C VAL A 673 17.76 -6.46 21.62
N ALA A 674 16.60 -6.84 22.14
CA ALA A 674 16.03 -8.18 21.97
C ALA A 674 15.61 -8.49 20.53
N ILE A 675 15.43 -7.49 19.66
CA ILE A 675 15.26 -7.70 18.22
C ILE A 675 16.57 -8.05 17.54
N HIS A 676 17.66 -7.37 17.91
CA HIS A 676 18.97 -7.55 17.29
C HIS A 676 19.73 -8.76 17.82
N MET A 677 19.44 -9.17 19.06
CA MET A 677 19.96 -10.39 19.68
C MET A 677 18.80 -11.18 20.29
N PRO A 678 17.98 -11.86 19.48
CA PRO A 678 16.79 -12.55 19.96
C PRO A 678 17.13 -13.74 20.85
N PHE A 679 16.23 -14.04 21.78
CA PHE A 679 16.31 -15.24 22.61
C PHE A 679 16.10 -16.51 21.77
N ASP A 680 16.63 -17.64 22.23
CA ASP A 680 16.40 -18.93 21.58
C ASP A 680 14.92 -19.36 21.65
N GLY A 681 14.47 -20.05 20.60
CA GLY A 681 13.16 -20.71 20.54
C GLY A 681 11.96 -19.75 20.50
N LYS A 682 10.81 -20.22 21.03
CA LYS A 682 9.54 -19.47 20.98
C LYS A 682 9.61 -18.12 21.70
N ALA A 683 10.47 -17.98 22.71
CA ALA A 683 10.66 -16.73 23.44
C ALA A 683 11.21 -15.64 22.51
N GLY A 684 12.18 -15.93 21.65
CA GLY A 684 12.73 -14.99 20.68
C GLY A 684 11.67 -14.43 19.75
N ASN A 685 10.82 -15.30 19.20
CA ASN A 685 9.74 -14.89 18.30
C ASN A 685 8.75 -13.91 18.96
N VAL A 686 8.45 -14.11 20.24
CA VAL A 686 7.60 -13.21 21.02
C VAL A 686 8.27 -11.85 21.24
N PHE A 687 9.56 -11.85 21.60
CA PHE A 687 10.31 -10.60 21.80
C PHE A 687 10.50 -9.82 20.51
N ILE A 688 10.77 -10.49 19.38
CA ILE A 688 10.82 -9.87 18.06
C ILE A 688 9.46 -9.23 17.73
N THR A 689 8.36 -9.96 17.97
CA THR A 689 6.99 -9.50 17.68
C THR A 689 6.68 -8.20 18.41
N TYR A 690 6.76 -8.21 19.75
CA TYR A 690 6.46 -7.02 20.53
C TYR A 690 7.51 -5.93 20.39
N GLY A 691 8.76 -6.31 20.08
CA GLY A 691 9.82 -5.35 19.84
C GLY A 691 9.56 -4.45 18.64
N LYS A 692 8.71 -4.86 17.67
CA LYS A 692 8.29 -4.00 16.55
C LYS A 692 7.68 -2.68 17.02
N THR A 693 7.16 -2.61 18.25
CA THR A 693 6.62 -1.38 18.85
C THR A 693 7.69 -0.37 19.31
N ALA A 694 8.94 -0.79 19.48
CA ALA A 694 9.94 0.00 20.20
C ALA A 694 10.34 1.30 19.49
N VAL A 695 10.77 1.19 18.23
CA VAL A 695 11.17 2.37 17.43
C VAL A 695 9.98 3.32 17.19
N PRO A 696 8.81 2.84 16.74
CA PRO A 696 7.61 3.69 16.63
C PRO A 696 7.26 4.43 17.93
N PHE A 697 7.38 3.78 19.09
CA PHE A 697 7.12 4.43 20.38
C PHE A 697 8.03 5.65 20.62
N PHE A 698 9.33 5.53 20.34
CA PHE A 698 10.26 6.66 20.49
C PHE A 698 9.89 7.84 19.56
N LEU A 699 9.48 7.56 18.32
CA LEU A 699 9.04 8.59 17.37
C LEU A 699 7.76 9.29 17.85
N VAL A 700 6.75 8.54 18.31
CA VAL A 700 5.51 9.08 18.88
C VAL A 700 5.80 9.97 20.09
N VAL A 701 6.63 9.50 21.03
CA VAL A 701 7.01 10.28 22.21
C VAL A 701 7.76 11.55 21.81
N CYS A 702 8.65 11.47 20.82
CA CYS A 702 9.38 12.64 20.32
C CYS A 702 8.42 13.72 19.81
N GLY A 703 7.45 13.33 18.96
CA GLY A 703 6.44 14.22 18.41
C GLY A 703 5.54 14.85 19.47
N TYR A 704 5.12 14.04 20.46
CA TYR A 704 4.32 14.49 21.59
C TYR A 704 5.04 15.57 22.40
N LEU A 705 6.32 15.37 22.71
CA LEU A 705 7.12 16.33 23.48
C LEU A 705 7.44 17.61 22.69
N LEU A 706 7.57 17.50 21.37
CA LEU A 706 7.86 18.62 20.46
C LEU A 706 6.67 19.56 20.26
N TYR A 707 5.46 19.03 20.07
CA TYR A 707 4.31 19.80 19.58
C TYR A 707 3.95 21.00 20.45
N ARG A 708 3.78 22.17 19.83
CA ARG A 708 3.22 23.38 20.46
C ARG A 708 2.28 24.07 19.47
N GLU A 709 1.16 24.58 19.97
CA GLU A 709 0.20 25.34 19.14
C GLU A 709 0.80 26.67 18.66
N ASP A 710 1.68 27.29 19.46
CA ASP A 710 2.43 28.48 19.02
C ASP A 710 3.57 28.12 18.06
N ASN A 711 3.57 28.75 16.88
CA ASN A 711 4.51 28.43 15.82
C ASN A 711 5.95 28.88 16.13
N LYS A 712 6.14 29.93 16.93
CA LYS A 712 7.50 30.40 17.29
C LYS A 712 8.13 29.44 18.29
N GLU A 713 7.38 29.04 19.31
CA GLU A 713 7.83 28.06 20.29
C GLU A 713 8.04 26.67 19.64
N MET A 714 7.15 26.24 18.75
CA MET A 714 7.32 25.02 17.96
C MET A 714 8.65 25.07 17.18
N MET A 715 8.91 26.16 16.45
CA MET A 715 10.15 26.35 15.69
C MET A 715 11.39 26.30 16.60
N LYS A 716 11.37 26.99 17.74
CA LYS A 716 12.47 27.01 18.71
C LYS A 716 12.82 25.60 19.21
N ARG A 717 11.82 24.82 19.61
CA ARG A 717 12.01 23.44 20.08
C ARG A 717 12.52 22.53 18.99
N LEU A 718 11.95 22.66 17.79
CA LEU A 718 12.31 21.84 16.65
C LEU A 718 13.76 22.08 16.22
N ILE A 719 14.23 23.34 16.19
CA ILE A 719 15.64 23.66 15.95
C ILE A 719 16.54 23.03 17.01
N LYS A 720 16.20 23.18 18.30
CA LYS A 720 16.98 22.61 19.41
C LYS A 720 17.10 21.09 19.30
N GLN A 721 15.99 20.42 19.02
CA GLN A 721 15.97 18.96 18.87
C GLN A 721 16.72 18.52 17.62
N THR A 722 16.55 19.19 16.48
CA THR A 722 17.26 18.88 15.23
C THR A 722 18.77 19.00 15.43
N LYS A 723 19.26 20.08 16.05
CA LYS A 723 20.69 20.25 16.35
C LYS A 723 21.22 19.12 17.23
N ARG A 724 20.48 18.75 18.28
CA ARG A 724 20.86 17.65 19.18
C ARG A 724 20.97 16.33 18.41
N ILE A 725 19.94 15.97 17.64
CA ILE A 725 19.90 14.73 16.87
C ILE A 725 20.96 14.71 15.76
N LEU A 726 21.23 15.84 15.11
CA LEU A 726 22.30 15.97 14.11
C LEU A 726 23.68 15.64 14.70
N ILE A 727 23.98 16.15 15.90
CA ILE A 727 25.26 15.86 16.57
C ILE A 727 25.38 14.35 16.85
N PHE A 728 24.34 13.73 17.39
CA PHE A 728 24.34 12.28 17.62
C PHE A 728 24.43 11.49 16.31
N PHE A 729 23.73 11.92 15.26
CA PHE A 729 23.76 11.27 13.96
C PHE A 729 25.18 11.24 13.37
N ILE A 730 25.87 12.38 13.37
CA ILE A 730 27.25 12.47 12.88
C ILE A 730 28.18 11.63 13.77
N ALA A 731 28.11 11.82 15.10
CA ALA A 731 28.99 11.12 16.04
C ALA A 731 28.82 9.60 15.98
N SER A 732 27.58 9.10 15.89
CA SER A 732 27.30 7.66 15.79
C SER A 732 27.78 7.07 14.47
N ASN A 733 27.60 7.75 13.33
CA ASN A 733 28.10 7.25 12.05
C ASN A 733 29.64 7.21 12.03
N ILE A 734 30.32 8.23 12.56
CA ILE A 734 31.78 8.22 12.70
C ILE A 734 32.24 7.08 13.61
N PHE A 735 31.58 6.92 14.76
CA PHE A 735 31.88 5.83 15.70
C PHE A 735 31.76 4.46 15.02
N TYR A 736 30.65 4.21 14.31
CA TYR A 736 30.44 2.92 13.62
C TYR A 736 31.35 2.73 12.41
N MET A 737 31.75 3.79 11.72
CA MET A 737 32.77 3.72 10.67
C MET A 737 34.11 3.23 11.25
N VAL A 738 34.55 3.80 12.38
CA VAL A 738 35.78 3.38 13.07
C VAL A 738 35.64 1.96 13.63
N PHE A 739 34.52 1.66 14.28
CA PHE A 739 34.26 0.33 14.85
C PHE A 739 34.25 -0.75 13.76
N HIS A 740 33.58 -0.50 12.63
CA HIS A 740 33.54 -1.43 11.51
C HIS A 740 34.93 -1.66 10.91
N ALA A 741 35.74 -0.61 10.76
CA ALA A 741 37.13 -0.74 10.32
C ALA A 741 37.98 -1.60 11.28
N ILE A 742 37.84 -1.39 12.59
CA ILE A 742 38.51 -2.20 13.62
C ILE A 742 38.03 -3.65 13.53
N TYR A 743 36.72 -3.88 13.43
CA TYR A 743 36.12 -5.20 13.33
C TYR A 743 36.71 -5.97 12.14
N LEU A 744 36.67 -5.40 10.93
CA LEU A 744 37.25 -6.01 9.72
C LEU A 744 38.75 -6.28 9.86
N ARG A 745 39.51 -5.36 10.49
CA ARG A 745 40.94 -5.56 10.72
C ARG A 745 41.24 -6.72 11.67
N VAL A 746 40.37 -6.96 12.65
CA VAL A 746 40.52 -8.04 13.62
C VAL A 746 40.03 -9.38 13.06
N THR A 747 38.89 -9.41 12.36
CA THR A 747 38.27 -10.65 11.86
C THR A 747 38.80 -11.11 10.51
N GLU A 748 39.02 -10.18 9.57
CA GLU A 748 39.41 -10.48 8.19
C GLU A 748 40.87 -10.09 7.89
N HIS A 749 41.57 -9.51 8.87
CA HIS A 749 42.94 -9.00 8.72
C HIS A 749 43.13 -8.00 7.56
N SER A 750 42.04 -7.37 7.10
CA SER A 750 42.00 -6.54 5.90
C SER A 750 41.04 -5.37 6.08
N PHE A 751 41.28 -4.27 5.37
CA PHE A 751 40.35 -3.14 5.26
C PHE A 751 39.56 -3.13 3.96
N LYS A 752 39.74 -4.12 3.06
CA LYS A 752 39.10 -4.13 1.74
C LYS A 752 37.57 -4.05 1.82
N GLY A 753 36.96 -4.67 2.84
CA GLY A 753 35.50 -4.61 3.09
C GLY A 753 34.95 -3.19 3.29
N MET A 754 35.77 -2.22 3.74
CA MET A 754 35.37 -0.82 3.91
C MET A 754 34.94 -0.17 2.59
N ALA A 755 35.47 -0.62 1.45
CA ALA A 755 35.12 -0.06 0.15
C ALA A 755 33.61 -0.20 -0.16
N ALA A 756 32.93 -1.21 0.39
CA ALA A 756 31.49 -1.41 0.21
C ALA A 756 30.66 -0.23 0.76
N CYS A 757 31.07 0.36 1.89
CA CYS A 757 30.39 1.48 2.54
C CYS A 757 30.38 2.77 1.69
N PHE A 758 31.31 2.90 0.74
CA PHE A 758 31.49 4.08 -0.09
C PHE A 758 31.06 3.86 -1.54
N LYS A 759 30.45 2.71 -1.86
CA LYS A 759 29.87 2.48 -3.19
C LYS A 759 28.70 3.44 -3.45
N PRO A 760 28.46 3.83 -4.72
CA PRO A 760 27.37 4.75 -5.06
C PRO A 760 25.99 4.34 -4.51
N LYS A 761 25.63 3.04 -4.56
CA LYS A 761 24.37 2.53 -4.00
C LYS A 761 24.25 2.83 -2.50
N ALA A 762 25.26 2.47 -1.70
CA ALA A 762 25.26 2.67 -0.26
C ALA A 762 25.15 4.16 0.14
N LEU A 763 25.83 5.04 -0.59
CA LEU A 763 25.74 6.48 -0.39
C LEU A 763 24.37 7.05 -0.79
N LEU A 764 23.77 6.52 -1.86
CA LEU A 764 22.43 6.90 -2.30
C LEU A 764 21.37 6.45 -1.29
N ASP A 765 21.46 5.23 -0.78
CA ASP A 765 20.56 4.71 0.25
C ASP A 765 20.68 5.49 1.56
N PHE A 766 21.89 5.93 1.91
CA PHE A 766 22.12 6.82 3.04
C PHE A 766 21.44 8.18 2.86
N LEU A 767 21.56 8.78 1.66
CA LEU A 767 21.02 10.10 1.37
C LEU A 767 19.50 10.12 1.15
N LEU A 768 18.93 9.09 0.52
CA LEU A 768 17.51 9.02 0.17
C LEU A 768 16.67 8.31 1.24
N TYR A 769 17.17 7.19 1.74
CA TYR A 769 16.44 6.29 2.64
C TYR A 769 16.99 6.29 4.06
N ASN A 770 17.83 7.26 4.41
CA ASN A 770 18.40 7.41 5.76
C ASN A 770 19.08 6.13 6.29
N PHE A 771 19.60 5.28 5.39
CA PHE A 771 20.17 3.98 5.72
C PHE A 771 21.69 4.07 5.86
N SER A 772 22.21 3.90 7.07
CA SER A 772 23.65 4.10 7.33
C SER A 772 24.50 3.03 6.65
N PRO A 773 25.55 3.40 5.89
CA PRO A 773 26.46 2.44 5.28
C PRO A 773 27.40 1.79 6.31
N PHE A 774 27.46 2.32 7.54
CA PHE A 774 28.37 1.85 8.58
C PHE A 774 27.70 0.92 9.59
N SER A 775 26.39 1.08 9.82
CA SER A 775 25.62 0.13 10.62
C SER A 775 24.12 0.30 10.43
N GLU A 776 23.44 -0.76 10.03
CA GLU A 776 22.03 -0.73 9.63
C GLU A 776 21.10 -0.20 10.72
N HIS A 777 21.30 -0.62 11.97
CA HIS A 777 20.45 -0.24 13.09
C HIS A 777 20.35 1.28 13.28
N LEU A 778 21.32 2.08 12.82
CA LEU A 778 21.31 3.55 12.91
C LEU A 778 20.20 4.23 12.09
N TRP A 779 19.48 3.48 11.26
CA TRP A 779 18.39 3.98 10.42
C TRP A 779 17.36 4.81 11.20
N TYR A 780 17.03 4.47 12.45
CA TYR A 780 16.07 5.26 13.24
C TYR A 780 16.56 6.69 13.50
N LEU A 781 17.86 6.86 13.77
CA LEU A 781 18.45 8.17 14.04
C LEU A 781 18.46 9.04 12.78
N GLY A 782 18.73 8.43 11.62
CA GLY A 782 18.62 9.09 10.31
C GLY A 782 17.18 9.46 9.97
N SER A 783 16.25 8.50 10.10
CA SER A 783 14.81 8.69 9.87
C SER A 783 14.25 9.84 10.70
N LEU A 784 14.59 9.89 12.00
CA LEU A 784 14.18 10.98 12.89
C LEU A 784 14.80 12.32 12.47
N LEU A 785 16.10 12.37 12.15
CA LEU A 785 16.75 13.61 11.71
C LEU A 785 16.08 14.19 10.46
N TYR A 786 15.83 13.34 9.46
CA TYR A 786 15.27 13.74 8.18
C TYR A 786 13.81 14.19 8.35
N ALA A 787 13.03 13.47 9.17
CA ALA A 787 11.69 13.89 9.56
C ALA A 787 11.70 15.26 10.28
N LEU A 788 12.66 15.51 11.17
CA LEU A 788 12.82 16.81 11.84
C LEU A 788 13.14 17.94 10.86
N LEU A 789 13.99 17.70 9.85
CA LEU A 789 14.29 18.66 8.79
C LEU A 789 13.05 18.98 7.94
N ILE A 790 12.26 17.96 7.57
CA ILE A 790 10.99 18.15 6.86
C ILE A 790 10.02 18.96 7.73
N MET A 791 9.88 18.62 9.02
CA MET A 791 9.01 19.37 9.93
C MET A 791 9.48 20.81 10.14
N LEU A 792 10.79 21.10 10.09
CA LEU A 792 11.32 22.48 10.13
C LEU A 792 10.82 23.28 8.94
N LEU A 793 10.89 22.68 7.74
CA LEU A 793 10.33 23.27 6.52
C LEU A 793 8.81 23.48 6.66
N LEU A 794 8.05 22.47 7.09
CA LEU A 794 6.59 22.57 7.27
C LEU A 794 6.19 23.62 8.32
N THR A 795 7.00 23.79 9.37
CA THR A 795 6.79 24.81 10.42
C THR A 795 7.16 26.21 9.92
N LYS A 796 8.21 26.33 9.09
CA LYS A 796 8.59 27.59 8.42
C LYS A 796 7.48 28.05 7.47
N LEU A 797 6.88 27.10 6.75
CA LEU A 797 5.72 27.31 5.86
C LEU A 797 4.40 27.52 6.63
N LYS A 798 4.39 27.34 7.96
CA LYS A 798 3.21 27.48 8.84
C LYS A 798 2.07 26.50 8.55
N VAL A 799 2.38 25.36 7.92
CA VAL A 799 1.42 24.31 7.56
C VAL A 799 1.48 23.09 8.49
N MET A 800 2.49 23.00 9.37
CA MET A 800 2.72 21.84 10.24
C MET A 800 1.48 21.35 11.01
N LYS A 801 0.69 22.29 11.56
CA LYS A 801 -0.56 22.01 12.29
C LYS A 801 -1.66 21.33 11.48
N TYR A 802 -1.53 21.32 10.16
CA TYR A 802 -2.42 20.63 9.23
C TYR A 802 -1.73 19.38 8.67
N ALA A 803 -0.47 19.52 8.26
CA ALA A 803 0.35 18.42 7.74
C ALA A 803 0.37 17.22 8.69
N MET A 804 0.42 17.46 10.01
CA MET A 804 0.38 16.40 11.03
C MET A 804 -0.77 15.41 10.87
N PHE A 805 -1.92 15.82 10.31
CA PHE A 805 -3.06 14.92 10.08
C PHE A 805 -2.88 13.91 8.95
N ALA A 806 -1.83 14.04 8.14
CA ALA A 806 -1.45 13.00 7.18
C ALA A 806 -0.81 11.77 7.87
N ALA A 807 -0.44 11.86 9.16
CA ALA A 807 0.24 10.81 9.90
C ALA A 807 -0.42 9.41 9.78
N PRO A 808 -1.75 9.25 9.95
CA PRO A 808 -2.36 7.92 9.83
C PRO A 808 -2.22 7.32 8.43
N LEU A 809 -2.25 8.16 7.38
CA LEU A 809 -2.07 7.68 6.00
C LEU A 809 -0.63 7.28 5.72
N LEU A 810 0.35 8.00 6.27
CA LEU A 810 1.77 7.66 6.11
C LEU A 810 2.09 6.32 6.78
N VAL A 811 1.57 6.10 7.99
CA VAL A 811 1.73 4.83 8.71
C VAL A 811 0.94 3.71 8.03
N ALA A 812 -0.29 3.97 7.57
CA ALA A 812 -1.05 2.99 6.78
C ALA A 812 -0.32 2.62 5.49
N GLY A 813 0.27 3.59 4.79
CA GLY A 813 1.10 3.38 3.60
C GLY A 813 2.30 2.49 3.89
N TYR A 814 3.02 2.74 5.00
CA TYR A 814 4.10 1.85 5.47
C TYR A 814 3.61 0.41 5.66
N VAL A 815 2.51 0.22 6.38
CA VAL A 815 1.95 -1.11 6.65
C VAL A 815 1.53 -1.82 5.36
N VAL A 816 0.77 -1.15 4.50
CA VAL A 816 0.26 -1.73 3.25
C VAL A 816 1.40 -2.08 2.31
N LEU A 817 2.30 -1.14 2.01
CA LEU A 817 3.40 -1.37 1.09
C LEU A 817 4.34 -2.49 1.58
N SER A 818 4.54 -2.59 2.90
CA SER A 818 5.35 -3.67 3.47
C SER A 818 4.71 -5.05 3.31
N HIS A 819 3.38 -5.15 3.41
CA HIS A 819 2.66 -6.42 3.19
C HIS A 819 2.50 -6.77 1.71
N LEU A 820 2.63 -5.78 0.82
CA LEU A 820 2.64 -5.98 -0.63
C LEU A 820 4.03 -6.36 -1.16
N GLY A 821 5.08 -6.31 -0.33
CA GLY A 821 6.45 -6.61 -0.74
C GLY A 821 7.05 -5.58 -1.70
N VAL A 822 6.59 -4.33 -1.66
CA VAL A 822 7.04 -3.26 -2.57
C VAL A 822 8.38 -2.72 -2.09
N GLY A 823 9.43 -2.94 -2.90
CA GLY A 823 10.79 -2.47 -2.62
C GLY A 823 11.49 -3.23 -1.48
N GLU A 824 12.72 -2.85 -1.18
CA GLU A 824 13.49 -3.45 -0.08
C GLU A 824 12.95 -2.91 1.26
N GLY A 825 12.83 -3.76 2.29
CA GLY A 825 12.15 -3.41 3.54
C GLY A 825 12.70 -2.18 4.28
N TYR A 826 13.99 -1.85 4.11
CA TYR A 826 14.58 -0.64 4.67
C TYR A 826 14.16 0.64 3.91
N GLN A 827 13.82 0.54 2.62
CA GLN A 827 13.37 1.68 1.80
C GLN A 827 12.01 2.19 2.28
N LEU A 828 11.16 1.30 2.82
CA LEU A 828 9.89 1.66 3.44
C LEU A 828 10.06 2.21 4.87
N ARG A 829 11.15 1.86 5.56
CA ARG A 829 11.53 2.36 6.90
C ARG A 829 12.21 3.74 6.85
N ASN A 830 11.66 4.62 6.02
CA ASN A 830 12.24 5.92 5.74
C ASN A 830 11.65 7.04 6.60
N ALA A 831 12.23 8.23 6.44
CA ALA A 831 11.84 9.45 7.12
C ALA A 831 10.41 9.93 6.85
N ILE A 832 9.81 9.56 5.71
CA ILE A 832 8.47 10.03 5.30
C ILE A 832 7.39 9.13 5.88
N LEU A 833 7.44 7.83 5.59
CA LEU A 833 6.38 6.91 6.00
C LEU A 833 6.43 6.64 7.52
N VAL A 834 7.63 6.30 8.02
CA VAL A 834 7.83 5.95 9.44
C VAL A 834 8.18 7.19 10.26
N GLY A 835 9.29 7.85 9.95
CA GLY A 835 9.82 8.97 10.76
C GLY A 835 8.79 10.08 10.99
N LEU A 836 8.26 10.64 9.89
CA LEU A 836 7.28 11.71 9.89
C LEU A 836 5.91 11.20 10.33
N GLY A 837 5.50 9.99 9.90
CA GLY A 837 4.24 9.36 10.27
C GLY A 837 4.05 9.25 11.79
N TYR A 838 4.91 8.51 12.49
CA TYR A 838 4.79 8.33 13.94
C TYR A 838 5.04 9.63 14.72
N THR A 839 6.00 10.44 14.31
CA THR A 839 6.28 11.72 14.99
C THR A 839 5.09 12.66 14.88
N MET A 840 4.45 12.78 13.72
CA MET A 840 3.24 13.59 13.56
C MET A 840 2.04 13.00 14.30
N MET A 841 1.94 11.67 14.44
CA MET A 841 0.90 11.05 15.28
C MET A 841 1.06 11.43 16.76
N GLY A 842 2.30 11.47 17.27
CA GLY A 842 2.59 12.02 18.60
C GLY A 842 2.13 13.47 18.78
N MET A 843 2.25 14.30 17.75
CA MET A 843 1.75 15.67 17.77
C MET A 843 0.22 15.74 17.80
N ILE A 844 -0.48 14.84 17.09
CA ILE A 844 -1.94 14.71 17.16
C ILE A 844 -2.35 14.33 18.59
N ILE A 845 -1.70 13.32 19.19
CA ILE A 845 -1.96 12.91 20.57
C ILE A 845 -1.82 14.12 21.51
N ARG A 846 -0.73 14.87 21.42
CA ARG A 846 -0.51 16.06 22.26
C ARG A 846 -1.59 17.13 22.06
N ARG A 847 -2.02 17.35 20.81
CA ARG A 847 -3.03 18.35 20.49
C ARG A 847 -4.40 18.04 21.10
N PHE A 848 -4.78 16.76 21.11
CA PHE A 848 -6.10 16.31 21.57
C PHE A 848 -6.07 15.62 22.93
N GLU A 849 -4.92 15.56 23.58
CA GLU A 849 -4.67 14.88 24.86
C GLU A 849 -5.81 15.06 25.86
N LYS A 850 -6.17 16.31 26.18
CA LYS A 850 -7.25 16.62 27.12
C LYS A 850 -8.59 16.01 26.70
N LYS A 851 -8.95 16.10 25.41
CA LYS A 851 -10.20 15.54 24.90
C LYS A 851 -10.21 14.01 24.94
N ILE A 852 -9.05 13.38 24.73
CA ILE A 852 -8.89 11.93 24.73
C ILE A 852 -8.93 11.40 26.16
N LEU A 853 -8.15 11.98 27.08
CA LEU A 853 -7.91 11.42 28.41
C LEU A 853 -9.00 11.77 29.44
N ASP A 854 -9.73 12.88 29.27
CA ASP A 854 -10.80 13.32 30.19
C ASP A 854 -12.08 12.48 30.04
N HIS A 855 -12.25 11.71 28.96
CA HIS A 855 -13.43 10.89 28.76
C HIS A 855 -13.39 9.64 29.67
N LYS A 856 -14.48 9.39 30.40
CA LYS A 856 -14.54 8.32 31.42
C LYS A 856 -14.30 6.91 30.86
N ALA A 857 -14.72 6.67 29.62
CA ALA A 857 -14.54 5.38 28.93
C ALA A 857 -13.13 5.15 28.39
N THR A 858 -12.22 6.15 28.40
CA THR A 858 -10.92 6.03 27.74
C THR A 858 -10.05 4.94 28.36
N ALA A 859 -9.92 4.90 29.70
CA ALA A 859 -9.10 3.89 30.37
C ALA A 859 -9.56 2.45 30.09
N PRO A 860 -10.85 2.07 30.27
CA PRO A 860 -11.28 0.70 29.97
C PRO A 860 -11.13 0.36 28.50
N ILE A 861 -11.41 1.29 27.57
CA ILE A 861 -11.21 1.06 26.13
C ILE A 861 -9.73 0.79 25.83
N LEU A 862 -8.80 1.58 26.39
CA LEU A 862 -7.36 1.38 26.16
C LEU A 862 -6.88 0.01 26.64
N TRP A 863 -7.34 -0.46 27.79
CA TRP A 863 -6.99 -1.79 28.29
C TRP A 863 -7.58 -2.92 27.43
N ILE A 864 -8.83 -2.78 26.98
CA ILE A 864 -9.44 -3.75 26.06
C ILE A 864 -8.66 -3.81 24.76
N VAL A 865 -8.35 -2.66 24.15
CA VAL A 865 -7.60 -2.60 22.89
C VAL A 865 -6.16 -3.10 23.09
N PHE A 866 -5.53 -2.83 24.23
CA PHE A 866 -4.21 -3.37 24.58
C PHE A 866 -4.23 -4.91 24.55
N ILE A 867 -5.19 -5.52 25.24
CA ILE A 867 -5.33 -6.99 25.28
C ILE A 867 -5.60 -7.54 23.87
N ILE A 868 -6.52 -6.92 23.12
CA ILE A 868 -6.81 -7.32 21.74
C ILE A 868 -5.54 -7.27 20.89
N CYS A 869 -4.77 -6.17 20.94
CA CYS A 869 -3.54 -6.02 20.16
C CYS A 869 -2.47 -7.03 20.56
N CYS A 870 -2.34 -7.36 21.85
CA CYS A 870 -1.40 -8.40 22.29
C CYS A 870 -1.80 -9.78 21.75
N VAL A 871 -3.08 -10.16 21.86
CA VAL A 871 -3.56 -11.45 21.35
C VAL A 871 -3.40 -11.52 19.83
N THR A 872 -3.85 -10.48 19.13
CA THR A 872 -3.78 -10.43 17.66
C THR A 872 -2.35 -10.35 17.13
N ALA A 873 -1.40 -9.74 17.85
CA ALA A 873 0.02 -9.79 17.49
C ALA A 873 0.60 -11.22 17.55
N ILE A 874 0.17 -12.04 18.51
CA ILE A 874 0.56 -13.46 18.58
C ILE A 874 -0.10 -14.28 17.47
N LEU A 875 -1.35 -13.97 17.12
CA LEU A 875 -2.02 -14.58 15.96
C LEU A 875 -1.28 -14.21 14.67
N GLU A 876 -0.94 -12.93 14.47
CA GLU A 876 -0.13 -12.45 13.36
C GLU A 876 1.23 -13.16 13.31
N LEU A 877 1.91 -13.38 14.44
CA LEU A 877 3.15 -14.15 14.50
C LEU A 877 2.99 -15.60 14.02
N ASN A 878 1.90 -16.27 14.41
CA ASN A 878 1.64 -17.66 14.01
C ASN A 878 1.21 -17.79 12.55
N HIS A 879 0.63 -16.72 12.01
CA HIS A 879 0.08 -16.64 10.66
C HIS A 879 1.12 -16.21 9.63
N TYR A 880 1.95 -15.23 9.98
CA TYR A 880 3.03 -14.73 9.16
C TYR A 880 4.35 -15.42 9.52
N ARG A 881 4.80 -16.37 8.69
CA ARG A 881 6.21 -16.83 8.70
C ARG A 881 7.10 -15.76 8.07
N GLN A 882 7.29 -14.60 8.73
CA GLN A 882 8.10 -13.53 8.17
C GLN A 882 8.97 -12.84 9.22
N GLY A 883 10.18 -12.49 8.80
CA GLY A 883 11.24 -11.91 9.64
C GLY A 883 10.92 -10.53 10.20
N VAL A 884 11.95 -9.89 10.73
CA VAL A 884 11.86 -8.63 11.50
C VAL A 884 11.37 -7.45 10.66
N ALA A 885 11.37 -7.54 9.32
CA ALA A 885 11.16 -6.45 8.38
C ALA A 885 9.70 -5.95 8.28
N VAL A 886 8.73 -6.86 8.23
CA VAL A 886 7.31 -6.52 7.96
C VAL A 886 6.61 -6.07 9.26
N PRO A 887 5.95 -4.90 9.30
CA PRO A 887 5.20 -4.44 10.47
C PRO A 887 3.97 -5.31 10.73
N PHE A 888 3.58 -5.47 12.00
CA PHE A 888 2.32 -6.12 12.38
C PHE A 888 1.29 -5.06 12.70
N VAL A 889 0.09 -5.20 12.15
CA VAL A 889 -0.97 -4.19 12.31
C VAL A 889 -1.29 -3.99 13.79
N SER A 890 -1.31 -5.08 14.55
CA SER A 890 -1.57 -5.04 15.99
C SER A 890 -0.46 -4.32 16.74
N CYS A 891 0.80 -4.51 16.36
CA CYS A 891 1.93 -3.80 16.94
C CYS A 891 1.87 -2.30 16.64
N GLU A 892 1.48 -1.91 15.42
CA GLU A 892 1.37 -0.48 15.07
C GLU A 892 0.28 0.23 15.87
N ILE A 893 -0.85 -0.43 16.13
CA ILE A 893 -1.90 0.10 17.00
C ILE A 893 -1.43 0.13 18.47
N LEU A 894 -0.75 -0.94 18.91
CA LEU A 894 -0.27 -1.10 20.29
C LEU A 894 0.66 0.04 20.71
N VAL A 895 1.47 0.58 19.79
CA VAL A 895 2.33 1.76 20.03
C VAL A 895 1.52 2.94 20.58
N TYR A 896 0.39 3.26 19.96
CA TYR A 896 -0.44 4.40 20.37
C TYR A 896 -1.19 4.11 21.66
N VAL A 897 -1.61 2.87 21.87
CA VAL A 897 -2.27 2.43 23.11
C VAL A 897 -1.30 2.54 24.29
N ILE A 898 -0.07 2.06 24.15
CA ILE A 898 0.98 2.17 25.17
C ILE A 898 1.26 3.65 25.48
N ALA A 899 1.44 4.48 24.45
CA ALA A 899 1.66 5.91 24.65
C ALA A 899 0.51 6.58 25.41
N LEU A 900 -0.75 6.30 25.05
CA LEU A 900 -1.92 6.83 25.73
C LEU A 900 -2.09 6.31 27.16
N LEU A 901 -1.72 5.06 27.44
CA LEU A 901 -1.69 4.49 28.79
C LEU A 901 -0.63 5.17 29.65
N CYS A 902 0.57 5.43 29.13
CA CYS A 902 1.58 6.24 29.83
C CYS A 902 1.02 7.62 30.20
N LEU A 903 0.33 8.29 29.27
CA LEU A 903 -0.29 9.59 29.55
C LEU A 903 -1.45 9.52 30.54
N LYS A 904 -2.21 8.42 30.56
CA LYS A 904 -3.30 8.21 31.50
C LYS A 904 -2.80 7.95 32.93
N TYR A 905 -1.62 7.35 33.07
CA TYR A 905 -0.96 7.03 34.34
C TYR A 905 0.42 7.69 34.44
N PRO A 906 0.50 9.03 34.51
CA PRO A 906 1.75 9.78 34.33
C PRO A 906 2.79 9.56 35.45
N ASP A 907 2.34 9.23 36.67
CA ASP A 907 3.21 8.98 37.83
C ASP A 907 3.68 7.52 37.94
N PHE A 908 3.26 6.63 37.04
CA PHE A 908 3.72 5.24 37.08
C PHE A 908 5.23 5.15 36.88
N GLY A 909 5.92 4.44 37.77
CA GLY A 909 7.38 4.31 37.74
C GLY A 909 8.15 5.47 38.38
N LYS A 910 7.47 6.44 38.98
CA LYS A 910 8.10 7.59 39.65
C LYS A 910 9.08 7.16 40.74
N GLY A 911 10.30 7.70 40.69
CA GLY A 911 11.37 7.44 41.66
C GLY A 911 12.09 6.11 41.46
N THR A 912 11.77 5.36 40.39
CA THR A 912 12.40 4.06 40.13
C THR A 912 13.72 4.21 39.36
N LEU A 913 14.62 3.23 39.50
CA LEU A 913 15.83 3.15 38.69
C LEU A 913 15.50 3.06 37.19
N ALA A 914 14.41 2.36 36.83
CA ALA A 914 13.95 2.23 35.45
C ALA A 914 13.58 3.58 34.82
N GLU A 915 12.90 4.46 35.56
CA GLU A 915 12.61 5.83 35.12
C GLU A 915 13.91 6.60 34.83
N TRP A 916 14.87 6.57 35.76
CA TRP A 916 16.14 7.25 35.59
C TRP A 916 16.92 6.73 34.37
N LEU A 917 17.03 5.40 34.22
CA LEU A 917 17.69 4.76 33.09
C LEU A 917 17.01 5.11 31.76
N GLY A 918 15.69 5.10 31.70
CA GLY A 918 14.98 5.43 30.47
C GLY A 918 15.09 6.90 30.08
N ARG A 919 15.10 7.81 31.06
CA ARG A 919 15.31 9.24 30.83
C ARG A 919 16.71 9.55 30.33
N GLU A 920 17.74 9.01 31.00
CA GLU A 920 19.13 9.40 30.83
C GLU A 920 19.93 8.50 29.88
N CYS A 921 19.61 7.20 29.81
CA CYS A 921 20.46 6.19 29.16
C CYS A 921 19.86 5.60 27.86
N SER A 922 18.55 5.68 27.64
CA SER A 922 17.88 5.00 26.50
C SER A 922 18.50 5.26 25.12
N LEU A 923 18.90 6.50 24.82
CA LEU A 923 19.54 6.85 23.54
C LEU A 923 20.94 6.24 23.41
N THR A 924 21.72 6.26 24.50
CA THR A 924 23.07 5.67 24.51
C THR A 924 22.99 4.16 24.39
N VAL A 925 22.01 3.51 25.02
CA VAL A 925 21.74 2.08 24.87
C VAL A 925 21.43 1.75 23.41
N TYR A 926 20.53 2.50 22.79
CA TYR A 926 20.23 2.35 21.37
C TYR A 926 21.48 2.53 20.48
N ILE A 927 22.35 3.50 20.75
CA ILE A 927 23.55 3.71 19.91
C ILE A 927 24.58 2.59 20.11
N MET A 928 24.82 2.13 21.33
CA MET A 928 25.98 1.29 21.65
C MET A 928 25.74 -0.23 21.58
N HIS A 929 24.48 -0.68 21.62
CA HIS A 929 24.20 -2.11 21.80
C HIS A 929 24.73 -3.02 20.68
N ILE A 930 24.74 -2.58 19.42
CA ILE A 930 25.30 -3.38 18.31
C ILE A 930 26.81 -3.54 18.46
N ALA A 931 27.54 -2.48 18.84
CA ALA A 931 28.97 -2.60 19.11
C ALA A 931 29.25 -3.57 20.27
N VAL A 932 28.47 -3.49 21.36
CA VAL A 932 28.59 -4.43 22.50
C VAL A 932 28.26 -5.86 22.08
N MET A 933 27.24 -6.05 21.25
CA MET A 933 26.87 -7.36 20.69
C MET A 933 28.01 -7.97 19.87
N TYR A 934 28.60 -7.20 18.93
CA TYR A 934 29.75 -7.68 18.13
C TYR A 934 30.97 -8.02 18.99
N LEU A 935 31.27 -7.22 20.01
CA LEU A 935 32.37 -7.52 20.95
C LEU A 935 32.16 -8.85 21.67
N PHE A 936 30.92 -9.18 22.04
CA PHE A 936 30.61 -10.48 22.63
C PHE A 936 30.73 -11.63 21.63
N MET A 937 30.25 -11.45 20.39
CA MET A 937 30.39 -12.46 19.34
C MET A 937 31.86 -12.78 19.05
N MET A 938 32.76 -11.80 19.15
CA MET A 938 34.22 -12.00 18.98
C MET A 938 34.87 -12.87 20.07
N THR A 939 34.17 -13.17 21.18
CA THR A 939 34.70 -14.06 22.23
C THR A 939 34.47 -15.55 21.97
N GLY A 940 33.70 -15.91 20.93
CA GLY A 940 33.45 -17.30 20.52
C GLY A 940 32.60 -18.14 21.50
N ASN A 941 31.90 -17.51 22.45
CA ASN A 941 31.16 -18.20 23.51
C ASN A 941 29.65 -18.30 23.21
N ASP A 942 29.31 -18.78 22.01
CA ASP A 942 27.96 -18.70 21.44
C ASP A 942 26.90 -19.45 22.26
N ARG A 943 27.29 -20.51 23.00
CA ARG A 943 26.39 -21.27 23.88
C ARG A 943 25.89 -20.46 25.09
N PHE A 944 26.71 -19.58 25.66
CA PHE A 944 26.30 -18.72 26.77
C PHE A 944 25.49 -17.52 26.27
N PHE A 945 25.90 -16.95 25.14
CA PHE A 945 25.29 -15.76 24.57
C PHE A 945 24.00 -16.03 23.78
N GLY A 946 23.74 -17.23 23.23
CA GLY A 946 22.46 -17.54 22.58
C GLY A 946 21.27 -17.48 23.55
N LYS A 947 21.38 -18.14 24.71
CA LYS A 947 20.28 -18.23 25.70
C LYS A 947 20.00 -16.93 26.45
N TYR A 948 21.04 -16.12 26.71
CA TYR A 948 20.95 -14.92 27.55
C TYR A 948 21.44 -13.63 26.88
N GLY A 949 21.71 -13.67 25.57
CA GLY A 949 22.37 -12.60 24.81
C GLY A 949 21.69 -11.25 24.92
N ALA A 950 20.38 -11.21 24.67
CA ALA A 950 19.57 -10.00 24.78
C ALA A 950 19.76 -9.30 26.14
N ILE A 951 19.71 -10.08 27.23
CA ILE A 951 19.83 -9.59 28.60
C ILE A 951 21.26 -9.10 28.85
N THR A 952 22.26 -9.91 28.48
CA THR A 952 23.66 -9.58 28.71
C THR A 952 24.09 -8.33 27.95
N VAL A 953 23.74 -8.21 26.67
CA VAL A 953 24.00 -7.01 25.86
C VAL A 953 23.26 -5.81 26.45
N PHE A 954 21.99 -5.95 26.79
CA PHE A 954 21.20 -4.85 27.33
C PHE A 954 21.76 -4.34 28.67
N VAL A 955 22.05 -5.24 29.62
CA VAL A 955 22.61 -4.89 30.93
C VAL A 955 23.98 -4.25 30.78
N THR A 956 24.88 -4.86 30.00
CA THR A 956 26.23 -4.33 29.77
C THR A 956 26.18 -2.94 29.14
N THR A 957 25.37 -2.77 28.09
CA THR A 957 25.22 -1.47 27.42
C THR A 957 24.59 -0.43 28.35
N THR A 958 23.65 -0.83 29.21
CA THR A 958 23.01 0.05 30.18
C THR A 958 23.99 0.50 31.27
N VAL A 959 24.86 -0.39 31.75
CA VAL A 959 25.94 -0.06 32.69
C VAL A 959 26.92 0.93 32.05
N ILE A 960 27.36 0.67 30.82
CA ILE A 960 28.23 1.59 30.06
C ILE A 960 27.56 2.96 29.92
N ALA A 961 26.29 3.00 29.56
CA ALA A 961 25.52 4.24 29.41
C ALA A 961 25.40 5.01 30.74
N ALA A 962 25.13 4.31 31.84
CA ALA A 962 25.03 4.91 33.17
C ALA A 962 26.40 5.46 33.65
N LEU A 963 27.49 4.72 33.45
CA LEU A 963 28.85 5.16 33.76
C LEU A 963 29.23 6.39 32.94
N TYR A 964 29.01 6.36 31.62
CA TYR A 964 29.23 7.51 30.75
C TYR A 964 28.47 8.75 31.24
N LYS A 965 27.21 8.58 31.65
CA LYS A 965 26.39 9.68 32.13
C LYS A 965 26.90 10.25 33.46
N ASN A 966 27.27 9.39 34.40
CA ASN A 966 27.80 9.80 35.70
C ASN A 966 29.15 10.52 35.55
N ILE A 967 30.06 10.01 34.71
CA ILE A 967 31.34 10.66 34.40
C ILE A 967 31.09 12.02 33.74
N LYS A 968 30.21 12.10 32.75
CA LYS A 968 29.87 13.35 32.07
C LYS A 968 29.33 14.40 33.05
N ASN A 969 28.43 14.01 33.95
CA ASN A 969 27.88 14.92 34.96
C ASN A 969 28.99 15.39 35.92
N ALA A 970 29.83 14.48 36.42
CA ALA A 970 30.95 14.84 37.29
C ALA A 970 31.98 15.80 36.63
N VAL A 971 32.21 15.66 35.32
CA VAL A 971 33.10 16.57 34.57
C VAL A 971 32.48 17.94 34.35
N ILE A 972 31.16 18.01 34.15
CA ILE A 972 30.43 19.27 33.99
C ILE A 972 30.34 20.02 35.34
N ASP A 973 30.09 19.31 36.44
CA ASP A 973 30.02 19.90 37.78
C ASP A 973 31.39 20.44 38.24
N ARG A 974 32.50 19.80 37.87
CA ARG A 974 33.87 20.32 38.10
C ARG A 974 34.18 21.59 37.31
N LYS A 975 33.64 21.76 36.10
CA LYS A 975 33.78 23.00 35.32
C LYS A 975 32.96 24.16 35.93
N GLY A 976 31.81 23.86 36.54
CA GLY A 976 31.02 24.86 37.27
C GLY A 976 31.66 25.34 38.58
N GLN A 977 32.57 24.56 39.18
CA GLN A 977 33.32 24.92 40.40
C GLN A 977 34.68 25.58 40.13
N THR A 978 35.15 25.60 38.87
CA THR A 978 36.41 26.29 38.49
C THR A 978 36.18 27.67 37.88
N ASP A 979 34.93 28.02 37.58
CA ASP A 979 34.47 29.35 37.14
C ASP A 979 33.79 30.16 38.28
N THR A 980 33.93 29.73 39.54
CA THR A 980 33.64 30.48 40.77
C THR A 980 34.92 30.68 41.56
#